data_AF-A0A947VYZ4-F1
#
_entry.id   AF-A0A947VYZ4-F1
#
_cell.length_a   1.000
_cell.length_b   1.000
_cell.length_c   1.000
_cell.angle_alpha   90.00
_cell.angle_beta   90.00
_cell.angle_gamma   90.00
#
_symmetry.space_group_name_H-M   'P 1'
#
loop_
_entity.id
_entity.type
_entity.pdbx_description
1 polymer ?
#
loop_
_entity_poly.entity_id
_entity_poly.type
_entity_poly.pdbx_seq_one_letter_code
_entity_poly.pdbx_strand_id
1 'polypeptide(L)'
;MPKPTYKLIFKGQLLANANKTDCIESLARLFKKNLSDIESRLFSGDDVMIKKTDDQAVVDRYIKAFHDAGAVLLVEQAENESGTADKIKSQAPPADPSTPILKPPSKERSPKQGRYVLKTDTKKPSERAGRRKKIPWLITGTLILMLIVLTLSGGYFWFQQHILKTDIPQAVIDAENALATKNLVALGHGHIAKAIELEALVFDEPDDKAMVNPDSDSLVDRLVSAGIDPRESVKQLLFSLHFNGTPVEALNGYYSLILLGHFKPGRIRTFMEREYETEPSSTNNQIILFTKQNTDTCEYSPKMAIYTDSSRVVITFPAAMDHLLERLDNKAPAEIPLDSFREYRKNMLASAGIFAPQHADKAATGLAGMFLGQLKEEIGPVQSGFLGIMPQLFPTGIMIDMIVNSNDPAWAISQSGKLRGLIDRSRQNIPPNMPSVLDLYDHLRILGEKGAVNIQLLVNSKLLENIGEVAGEFIGSIFSESFMPAIQEAAPVAEEKTAESPTPFFDTYSIGDLKPFGNIEDMNFKPDWTGGPFGLFIEKVAYKDAREIEITLQAEARQIENIGKDTERIRLAVSSVKDAEGNELLKEETCGKDRNDLPVYFTSLFPGSWYKDGNFVSYRKANAEKKIRLKEGATISQVSQLNGSMFLDLPIRTERILVKAPLANQIVQDDHVRIRFKESRPGQLAYDISGKKNHILAIRALNQDQKVLSSSGEFSIDRFFGPGKTVTTDYQGNILYAEVILVKESIKKEFPFTLKTILPVQEKAFGPYIFMPLDTLTLKAFDDKYALLTPPAISEQEHWGGKLESETNIGPFNLKLFGLTVNPYWGTRGLIKINSPVIPSLNDNLSAMTFSLDEFLLPNGETLPITAKGAIELSHEGGSIMDGVFKPDPEKNYIKGQKDFECDYKGDRPQAIKGKLTLRLPVTLSQVTLASLSLGDQITENGYRITVTGIGRGSIDLAITGDPARIIAFHMFDENNGGIQTNIYELKESENGLQAHLTFSGKPSQIIMPIATQIEMREMPFQLEL
;
A
#
# COMPACT_ATOMS: atom_id res chain seq x y z
N MET A 1 46.75 -5.08 -40.78
CA MET A 1 47.60 -4.87 -39.58
C MET A 1 46.69 -4.89 -38.37
N PRO A 2 46.95 -5.68 -37.32
CA PRO A 2 46.14 -5.66 -36.09
C PRO A 2 46.27 -4.30 -35.40
N LYS A 3 45.15 -3.74 -34.92
CA LYS A 3 45.13 -2.47 -34.17
C LYS A 3 45.81 -2.65 -32.81
N PRO A 4 46.65 -1.71 -32.35
CA PRO A 4 47.26 -1.80 -31.03
C PRO A 4 46.19 -1.77 -29.94
N THR A 5 46.26 -2.70 -28.98
CA THR A 5 45.36 -2.70 -27.81
C THR A 5 46.07 -2.07 -26.62
N TYR A 6 45.41 -1.10 -25.99
CA TYR A 6 45.91 -0.35 -24.85
C TYR A 6 45.34 -0.87 -23.54
N LYS A 7 46.18 -0.96 -22.51
CA LYS A 7 45.77 -1.14 -21.11
C LYS A 7 45.99 0.16 -20.36
N LEU A 8 44.93 0.67 -19.75
CA LEU A 8 44.97 1.83 -18.87
C LEU A 8 45.12 1.36 -17.43
N ILE A 9 46.23 1.70 -16.80
CA ILE A 9 46.59 1.23 -15.45
C ILE A 9 46.77 2.44 -14.54
N PHE A 10 46.13 2.39 -13.38
CA PHE A 10 46.29 3.38 -12.33
C PHE A 10 47.04 2.76 -11.16
N LYS A 11 48.12 3.42 -10.72
CA LYS A 11 49.00 2.94 -9.64
C LYS A 11 48.85 3.72 -8.33
N GLY A 12 47.71 4.40 -8.14
CA GLY A 12 47.50 5.28 -6.98
C GLY A 12 48.34 6.57 -7.00
N GLN A 13 48.99 6.92 -8.11
CA GLN A 13 49.87 8.08 -8.21
C GLN A 13 49.09 9.38 -8.46
N LEU A 14 49.40 10.41 -7.67
CA LEU A 14 48.82 11.75 -7.79
C LEU A 14 49.72 12.67 -8.62
N LEU A 15 49.13 13.66 -9.28
CA LEU A 15 49.85 14.74 -9.94
C LEU A 15 50.54 15.64 -8.90
N ALA A 16 51.64 16.29 -9.29
CA ALA A 16 52.37 17.18 -8.40
C ALA A 16 51.46 18.31 -7.89
N ASN A 17 51.37 18.45 -6.56
CA ASN A 17 50.49 19.38 -5.82
C ASN A 17 48.99 19.01 -5.76
N ALA A 18 48.58 17.83 -6.21
CA ALA A 18 47.20 17.36 -6.05
C ALA A 18 46.93 16.82 -4.63
N ASN A 19 45.77 17.15 -4.05
CA ASN A 19 45.31 16.61 -2.77
C ASN A 19 44.65 15.24 -3.00
N LYS A 20 45.06 14.23 -2.21
CA LYS A 20 44.51 12.86 -2.30
C LYS A 20 42.98 12.85 -2.10
N THR A 21 42.46 13.65 -1.19
CA THR A 21 41.02 13.69 -0.85
C THR A 21 40.20 14.22 -2.02
N ASP A 22 40.62 15.34 -2.61
CA ASP A 22 39.94 15.97 -3.76
C ASP A 22 40.03 15.07 -5.01
N CYS A 23 41.14 14.33 -5.15
CA CYS A 23 41.33 13.34 -6.19
C CYS A 23 40.37 12.14 -6.03
N ILE A 24 40.24 11.60 -4.81
CA ILE A 24 39.29 10.52 -4.51
C ILE A 24 37.86 10.97 -4.77
N GLU A 25 37.47 12.18 -4.38
CA GLU A 25 36.14 12.74 -4.69
C GLU A 25 35.90 12.87 -6.18
N SER A 26 36.89 13.34 -6.94
CA SER A 26 36.79 13.52 -8.38
C SER A 26 36.70 12.17 -9.11
N LEU A 27 37.49 11.18 -8.71
CA LEU A 27 37.43 9.82 -9.26
C LEU A 27 36.14 9.09 -8.85
N ALA A 28 35.61 9.33 -7.64
CA ALA A 28 34.31 8.83 -7.20
C ALA A 28 33.16 9.35 -8.07
N ARG A 29 33.20 10.64 -8.44
CA ARG A 29 32.26 11.22 -9.41
C ARG A 29 32.46 10.61 -10.81
N LEU A 30 33.70 10.44 -11.25
CA LEU A 30 34.02 9.88 -12.57
C LEU A 30 33.50 8.45 -12.74
N PHE A 31 33.63 7.61 -11.71
CA PHE A 31 33.20 6.20 -11.74
C PHE A 31 31.81 5.95 -11.15
N LYS A 32 31.14 6.99 -10.63
CA LYS A 32 29.87 6.90 -9.90
C LYS A 32 29.92 5.85 -8.77
N LYS A 33 30.97 5.91 -7.95
CA LYS A 33 31.19 5.03 -6.78
C LYS A 33 31.29 5.88 -5.50
N ASN A 34 31.06 5.27 -4.34
CA ASN A 34 31.26 5.97 -3.06
C ASN A 34 32.76 6.19 -2.77
N LEU A 35 33.09 7.12 -1.87
CA LEU A 35 34.47 7.53 -1.59
C LEU A 35 35.33 6.38 -1.02
N SER A 36 34.74 5.56 -0.15
CA SER A 36 35.41 4.41 0.46
C SER A 36 35.77 3.31 -0.55
N ASP A 37 34.93 3.08 -1.57
CA ASP A 37 35.20 2.11 -2.63
C ASP A 37 36.34 2.58 -3.54
N ILE A 38 36.39 3.88 -3.86
CA ILE A 38 37.50 4.44 -4.65
C ILE A 38 38.80 4.41 -3.87
N GLU A 39 38.78 4.80 -2.59
CA GLU A 39 39.99 4.76 -1.77
C GLU A 39 40.51 3.34 -1.58
N SER A 40 39.63 2.39 -1.26
CA SER A 40 40.02 0.98 -1.03
C SER A 40 40.44 0.26 -2.31
N ARG A 41 39.90 0.62 -3.48
CA ARG A 41 40.22 -0.06 -4.76
C ARG A 41 41.32 0.61 -5.56
N LEU A 42 41.27 1.93 -5.75
CA LEU A 42 42.19 2.65 -6.64
C LEU A 42 43.46 3.14 -5.93
N PHE A 43 43.41 3.25 -4.60
CA PHE A 43 44.55 3.65 -3.78
C PHE A 43 44.98 2.54 -2.81
N SER A 44 44.70 1.28 -3.14
CA SER A 44 45.12 0.10 -2.36
C SER A 44 46.65 -0.07 -2.30
N GLY A 45 47.37 0.57 -3.23
CA GLY A 45 48.81 0.39 -3.45
C GLY A 45 49.15 -0.59 -4.58
N ASP A 46 48.15 -1.29 -5.13
CA ASP A 46 48.31 -2.21 -6.26
C ASP A 46 48.08 -1.52 -7.62
N ASP A 47 48.63 -2.11 -8.68
CA ASP A 47 48.37 -1.68 -10.06
C ASP A 47 46.95 -2.08 -10.47
N VAL A 48 46.06 -1.10 -10.66
CA VAL A 48 44.66 -1.34 -11.02
C VAL A 48 44.43 -1.08 -12.50
N MET A 49 44.02 -2.12 -13.24
CA MET A 49 43.58 -1.94 -14.62
C MET A 49 42.22 -1.25 -14.65
N ILE A 50 42.18 -0.02 -15.18
CA ILE A 50 40.96 0.78 -15.30
C ILE A 50 40.14 0.34 -16.52
N LYS A 51 40.81 0.11 -17.66
CA LYS A 51 40.16 -0.27 -18.92
C LYS A 51 41.17 -0.88 -19.89
N LYS A 52 40.73 -1.83 -20.71
CA LYS A 52 41.42 -2.31 -21.91
C LYS A 52 40.62 -1.88 -23.14
N THR A 53 41.26 -1.23 -24.12
CA THR A 53 40.58 -0.72 -25.33
C THR A 53 41.55 -0.63 -26.51
N ASP A 54 41.03 -0.79 -27.73
CA ASP A 54 41.75 -0.58 -29.00
C ASP A 54 41.43 0.79 -29.64
N ASP A 55 40.68 1.66 -28.94
CA ASP A 55 40.29 2.99 -29.38
C ASP A 55 41.10 4.09 -28.68
N GLN A 56 41.97 4.77 -29.45
CA GLN A 56 42.80 5.88 -28.97
C GLN A 56 41.96 7.04 -28.41
N ALA A 57 40.78 7.32 -28.96
CA ALA A 57 39.93 8.41 -28.47
C ALA A 57 39.39 8.12 -27.07
N VAL A 58 39.16 6.83 -26.74
CA VAL A 58 38.80 6.41 -25.38
C VAL A 58 40.00 6.53 -24.45
N VAL A 59 41.19 6.12 -24.89
CA VAL A 59 42.45 6.30 -24.13
C VAL A 59 42.64 7.77 -23.73
N ASP A 60 42.57 8.69 -24.69
CA ASP A 60 42.81 10.12 -24.44
C ASP A 60 41.77 10.73 -23.49
N ARG A 61 40.50 10.29 -23.58
CA ARG A 61 39.45 10.72 -22.63
C ARG A 61 39.75 10.28 -21.21
N TYR A 62 40.22 9.05 -21.01
CA TYR A 62 40.54 8.54 -19.67
C TYR A 62 41.82 9.17 -19.11
N ILE A 63 42.85 9.40 -19.93
CA ILE A 63 44.04 10.15 -19.51
C ILE A 63 43.63 11.54 -19.04
N LYS A 64 42.82 12.26 -19.84
CA LYS A 64 42.34 13.59 -19.49
C LYS A 64 41.51 13.58 -18.21
N ALA A 65 40.57 12.64 -18.07
CA ALA A 65 39.71 12.56 -16.89
C ALA A 65 40.50 12.26 -15.60
N PHE A 66 41.52 11.39 -15.65
CA PHE A 66 42.39 11.15 -14.51
C PHE A 66 43.29 12.35 -14.21
N HIS A 67 43.83 13.00 -15.24
CA HIS A 67 44.63 14.20 -15.06
C HIS A 67 43.81 15.35 -14.45
N ASP A 68 42.59 15.59 -14.93
CA ASP A 68 41.67 16.59 -14.39
C ASP A 68 41.26 16.27 -12.93
N ALA A 69 41.22 14.98 -12.58
CA ALA A 69 41.03 14.51 -11.21
C ALA A 69 42.29 14.58 -10.34
N GLY A 70 43.44 15.04 -10.84
CA GLY A 70 44.68 15.11 -10.06
C GLY A 70 45.47 13.80 -9.96
N ALA A 71 45.21 12.83 -10.86
CA ALA A 71 45.78 11.49 -10.87
C ALA A 71 46.60 11.20 -12.15
N VAL A 72 47.62 10.35 -12.05
CA VAL A 72 48.43 9.90 -13.19
C VAL A 72 47.96 8.53 -13.66
N LEU A 73 47.44 8.47 -14.88
CA LEU A 73 47.04 7.22 -15.54
C LEU A 73 48.13 6.77 -16.51
N LEU A 74 48.63 5.54 -16.35
CA LEU A 74 49.62 4.94 -17.23
C LEU A 74 48.93 4.18 -18.36
N VAL A 75 49.51 4.26 -19.56
CA VAL A 75 49.01 3.56 -20.74
C VAL A 75 50.10 2.63 -21.26
N GLU A 76 49.82 1.34 -21.26
CA GLU A 76 50.69 0.32 -21.82
C GLU A 76 50.09 -0.23 -23.11
N GLN A 77 50.88 -0.24 -24.20
CA GLN A 77 50.52 -0.98 -25.40
C GLN A 77 50.83 -2.46 -25.19
N ALA A 78 49.82 -3.33 -25.29
CA ALA A 78 50.03 -4.75 -25.20
C ALA A 78 50.63 -5.27 -26.53
N GLU A 79 51.90 -5.68 -26.53
CA GLU A 79 52.45 -6.47 -27.62
C GLU A 79 51.79 -7.86 -27.64
N ASN A 80 51.51 -8.37 -28.84
CA ASN A 80 50.81 -9.65 -29.03
C ASN A 80 51.69 -10.83 -28.56
N GLU A 81 51.58 -11.22 -27.30
CA GLU A 81 52.25 -12.41 -26.78
C GLU A 81 51.47 -13.69 -27.08
N SER A 82 52.05 -14.45 -28.01
CA SER A 82 51.80 -15.85 -28.29
C SER A 82 52.50 -16.75 -27.26
N GLY A 83 51.73 -17.60 -26.56
CA GLY A 83 52.11 -18.97 -26.20
C GLY A 83 53.20 -19.25 -25.14
N THR A 84 52.87 -20.26 -24.32
CA THR A 84 53.72 -21.26 -23.65
C THR A 84 54.04 -21.13 -22.14
N ALA A 85 53.99 -22.31 -21.53
CA ALA A 85 54.06 -22.73 -20.14
C ALA A 85 55.32 -22.38 -19.31
N ASP A 86 55.14 -22.61 -18.00
CA ASP A 86 56.04 -23.30 -17.04
C ASP A 86 56.73 -22.48 -15.92
N LYS A 87 56.36 -22.86 -14.67
CA LYS A 87 57.17 -23.20 -13.47
C LYS A 87 58.05 -22.18 -12.69
N ILE A 88 57.70 -22.12 -11.39
CA ILE A 88 58.52 -22.38 -10.16
C ILE A 88 59.34 -21.25 -9.48
N LYS A 89 58.88 -20.95 -8.23
CA LYS A 89 59.53 -20.74 -6.90
C LYS A 89 60.75 -19.83 -6.63
N SER A 90 60.65 -19.23 -5.42
CA SER A 90 61.68 -18.86 -4.42
C SER A 90 62.51 -17.59 -4.71
N GLN A 91 62.83 -16.71 -3.75
CA GLN A 91 63.38 -16.95 -2.41
C GLN A 91 63.37 -15.65 -1.57
N ALA A 92 63.40 -15.77 -0.24
CA ALA A 92 63.37 -14.68 0.75
C ALA A 92 64.79 -14.24 1.26
N PRO A 93 64.92 -13.48 2.37
CA PRO A 93 65.54 -12.14 2.56
C PRO A 93 67.01 -12.21 3.10
N PRO A 94 67.77 -11.20 3.60
CA PRO A 94 67.49 -10.10 4.59
C PRO A 94 68.17 -8.74 4.18
N ALA A 95 68.28 -7.62 4.91
CA ALA A 95 68.49 -7.33 6.33
C ALA A 95 68.27 -5.83 6.66
N ASP A 96 67.91 -5.58 7.92
CA ASP A 96 68.00 -4.31 8.68
C ASP A 96 69.50 -3.96 8.94
N PRO A 97 69.94 -2.73 9.32
CA PRO A 97 69.66 -2.23 10.68
C PRO A 97 69.69 -0.69 10.95
N SER A 98 69.06 -0.28 12.06
CA SER A 98 69.51 0.75 13.04
C SER A 98 69.08 2.25 12.92
N THR A 99 68.19 2.66 13.83
CA THR A 99 68.19 3.91 14.67
C THR A 99 69.48 4.06 15.55
N PRO A 100 69.77 5.07 16.44
CA PRO A 100 68.92 6.13 17.08
C PRO A 100 69.56 7.54 17.50
N ILE A 101 68.69 8.55 17.80
CA ILE A 101 68.62 9.43 19.03
C ILE A 101 69.52 10.72 19.34
N LEU A 102 68.85 11.76 19.94
CA LEU A 102 69.24 12.93 20.84
C LEU A 102 69.87 14.23 20.23
N LYS A 103 69.66 15.52 20.64
CA LYS A 103 68.76 16.36 21.51
C LYS A 103 69.18 17.90 21.36
N PRO A 104 68.74 18.93 22.17
CA PRO A 104 68.29 20.29 21.74
C PRO A 104 69.29 21.45 22.11
N PRO A 105 68.98 22.80 22.10
CA PRO A 105 68.06 23.54 23.02
C PRO A 105 67.41 24.86 22.46
N SER A 106 67.06 25.79 23.38
CA SER A 106 65.96 26.80 23.46
C SER A 106 66.21 28.30 23.07
N LYS A 107 65.09 29.06 22.98
CA LYS A 107 64.76 30.42 23.56
C LYS A 107 64.61 31.72 22.69
N GLU A 108 63.41 32.33 22.86
CA GLU A 108 62.99 33.76 23.09
C GLU A 108 63.07 34.94 22.08
N ARG A 109 61.88 35.54 21.86
CA ARG A 109 61.42 36.96 21.86
C ARG A 109 61.82 38.00 20.77
N SER A 110 60.75 38.52 20.11
CA SER A 110 60.32 39.87 19.61
C SER A 110 61.24 41.12 19.79
N PRO A 111 61.00 42.34 19.17
CA PRO A 111 59.73 42.88 18.60
C PRO A 111 59.76 43.95 17.44
N LYS A 112 58.54 44.29 16.95
CA LYS A 112 57.94 45.63 16.58
C LYS A 112 58.36 46.52 15.37
N GLN A 113 57.32 46.79 14.54
CA GLN A 113 56.69 48.06 14.08
C GLN A 113 57.31 49.03 13.04
N GLY A 114 56.43 49.39 12.08
CA GLY A 114 56.29 50.72 11.42
C GLY A 114 56.34 50.64 9.88
N ARG A 115 55.68 51.46 9.05
CA ARG A 115 54.71 52.57 9.12
C ARG A 115 54.63 53.12 7.67
N TYR A 116 53.51 53.62 7.15
CA TYR A 116 53.49 54.74 6.17
C TYR A 116 52.14 55.48 6.20
N VAL A 117 52.14 56.71 5.67
CA VAL A 117 51.49 57.94 6.16
C VAL A 117 50.72 58.69 5.03
N LEU A 118 49.61 59.33 5.43
CA LEU A 118 48.86 60.53 4.96
C LEU A 118 49.07 61.23 3.59
N LYS A 119 47.97 61.85 3.11
CA LYS A 119 47.80 63.32 2.86
C LYS A 119 46.31 63.71 2.88
N THR A 120 45.84 64.52 3.85
CA THR A 120 45.59 66.00 3.88
C THR A 120 44.43 66.49 3.00
N ASP A 121 43.38 67.06 3.63
CA ASP A 121 43.19 68.51 3.57
C ASP A 121 42.22 69.06 4.65
N THR A 122 42.21 70.38 4.71
CA THR A 122 42.02 71.30 5.85
C THR A 122 40.58 71.80 6.10
N LYS A 123 40.19 71.95 7.38
CA LYS A 123 39.65 73.20 8.00
C LYS A 123 39.08 72.96 9.41
N LYS A 124 39.39 73.90 10.31
CA LYS A 124 38.81 74.20 11.64
C LYS A 124 38.52 75.73 11.64
N PRO A 125 37.90 76.39 12.66
CA PRO A 125 37.30 75.91 13.92
C PRO A 125 35.95 76.59 14.28
N SER A 126 35.26 76.13 15.33
CA SER A 126 34.81 77.01 16.44
C SER A 126 34.18 76.18 17.55
N GLU A 127 34.20 76.77 18.74
CA GLU A 127 34.10 76.15 20.06
C GLU A 127 32.65 75.91 20.50
N ARG A 128 32.47 74.89 21.34
CA ARG A 128 31.72 75.03 22.60
C ARG A 128 32.01 73.85 23.53
N ALA A 129 32.70 74.17 24.62
CA ALA A 129 32.88 73.29 25.75
C ALA A 129 31.54 73.11 26.48
N GLY A 130 31.11 71.86 26.64
CA GLY A 130 29.92 71.47 27.39
C GLY A 130 30.19 70.19 28.16
N ARG A 131 30.74 70.34 29.36
CA ARG A 131 31.05 69.30 30.35
C ARG A 131 29.75 68.52 30.68
N ARG A 132 29.62 67.26 30.24
CA ARG A 132 28.61 66.32 30.76
C ARG A 132 29.28 65.06 31.30
N LYS A 133 28.83 64.73 32.52
CA LYS A 133 29.29 63.66 33.41
C LYS A 133 29.21 62.31 32.71
N LYS A 134 30.28 61.52 32.83
CA LYS A 134 30.27 60.09 32.50
C LYS A 134 29.32 59.37 33.46
N ILE A 135 28.11 59.07 33.00
CA ILE A 135 27.31 57.96 33.55
C ILE A 135 27.92 56.69 32.96
N PRO A 136 28.24 55.66 33.76
CA PRO A 136 28.94 54.48 33.25
C PRO A 136 28.00 53.71 32.32
N TRP A 137 28.37 53.67 31.04
CA TRP A 137 27.73 52.95 29.93
C TRP A 137 27.45 51.47 30.23
N LEU A 138 28.13 50.89 31.24
CA LEU A 138 27.90 49.55 31.77
C LEU A 138 26.52 49.35 32.41
N ILE A 139 25.93 50.38 33.04
CA ILE A 139 24.62 50.25 33.72
C ILE A 139 23.47 50.28 32.69
N THR A 140 23.59 51.09 31.63
CA THR A 140 22.61 51.12 30.53
C THR A 140 22.67 49.87 29.65
N GLY A 141 23.86 49.31 29.40
CA GLY A 141 24.00 48.07 28.64
C GLY A 141 23.44 46.84 29.37
N THR A 142 23.66 46.76 30.68
CA THR A 142 23.08 45.68 31.52
C THR A 142 21.57 45.84 31.72
N LEU A 143 21.05 47.06 31.83
CA LEU A 143 19.61 47.31 31.86
C LEU A 143 18.92 46.93 30.55
N ILE A 144 19.51 47.25 29.38
CA ILE A 144 18.95 46.85 28.08
C ILE A 144 19.00 45.33 27.91
N LEU A 145 20.10 44.68 28.31
CA LEU A 145 20.21 43.22 28.26
C LEU A 145 19.23 42.54 29.23
N MET A 146 19.07 43.06 30.46
CA MET A 146 18.05 42.58 31.39
C MET A 146 16.64 42.82 30.86
N LEU A 147 16.38 43.93 30.18
CA LEU A 147 15.06 44.23 29.63
C LEU A 147 14.76 43.33 28.43
N ILE A 148 15.75 43.05 27.57
CA ILE A 148 15.64 42.06 26.47
C ILE A 148 15.42 40.66 27.05
N VAL A 149 16.20 40.26 28.07
CA VAL A 149 16.02 38.98 28.77
C VAL A 149 14.66 38.94 29.45
N LEU A 150 14.18 40.00 30.10
CA LEU A 150 12.84 40.08 30.71
C LEU A 150 11.71 40.11 29.68
N THR A 151 11.90 40.68 28.48
CA THR A 151 10.91 40.60 27.40
C THR A 151 10.92 39.25 26.70
N LEU A 152 12.09 38.61 26.55
CA LEU A 152 12.20 37.26 25.99
C LEU A 152 11.71 36.21 26.99
N SER A 153 12.06 36.33 28.27
CA SER A 153 11.61 35.42 29.33
C SER A 153 10.18 35.72 29.78
N GLY A 154 9.76 36.98 29.81
CA GLY A 154 8.36 37.38 30.05
C GLY A 154 7.45 37.03 28.87
N GLY A 155 7.93 37.19 27.64
CA GLY A 155 7.27 36.71 26.43
C GLY A 155 7.19 35.18 26.41
N TYR A 156 8.30 34.49 26.67
CA TYR A 156 8.35 33.04 26.81
C TYR A 156 7.45 32.52 27.94
N PHE A 157 7.40 33.21 29.09
CA PHE A 157 6.55 32.85 30.22
C PHE A 157 5.07 33.11 29.94
N TRP A 158 4.72 34.26 29.36
CA TRP A 158 3.36 34.58 28.92
C TRP A 158 2.88 33.58 27.84
N PHE A 159 3.74 33.24 26.89
CA PHE A 159 3.47 32.29 25.81
C PHE A 159 3.35 30.83 26.31
N GLN A 160 4.24 30.39 27.20
CA GLN A 160 4.11 29.12 27.93
C GLN A 160 2.82 29.06 28.76
N GLN A 161 2.44 30.17 29.40
CA GLN A 161 1.22 30.25 30.21
C GLN A 161 -0.08 30.26 29.39
N HIS A 162 -0.09 30.73 28.14
CA HIS A 162 -1.31 30.84 27.32
C HIS A 162 -1.47 29.70 26.29
N ILE A 163 -0.37 29.19 25.72
CA ILE A 163 -0.43 28.19 24.64
C ILE A 163 -0.31 26.75 25.17
N LEU A 164 0.47 26.52 26.23
CA LEU A 164 0.70 25.17 26.78
C LEU A 164 -0.20 24.83 27.98
N LYS A 165 -0.88 25.81 28.60
CA LYS A 165 -1.88 25.51 29.62
C LYS A 165 -3.22 25.17 29.00
N THR A 166 -3.52 23.88 28.96
CA THR A 166 -4.88 23.35 28.79
C THR A 166 -5.59 23.41 30.14
N ASP A 167 -6.16 24.57 30.49
CA ASP A 167 -6.99 24.68 31.69
C ASP A 167 -8.20 23.73 31.56
N ILE A 168 -8.18 22.65 32.34
CA ILE A 168 -9.21 21.61 32.31
C ILE A 168 -10.44 22.11 33.08
N PRO A 169 -11.62 22.27 32.44
CA PRO A 169 -12.81 22.69 33.14
C PRO A 169 -13.24 21.69 34.22
N GLN A 170 -13.84 22.17 35.32
CA GLN A 170 -14.36 21.30 36.38
C GLN A 170 -15.35 20.25 35.84
N ALA A 171 -16.13 20.59 34.80
CA ALA A 171 -17.03 19.65 34.14
C ALA A 171 -16.31 18.42 33.54
N VAL A 172 -15.05 18.56 33.10
CA VAL A 172 -14.23 17.42 32.65
C VAL A 172 -13.85 16.55 33.84
N ILE A 173 -13.47 17.15 34.97
CA ILE A 173 -13.15 16.40 36.20
C ILE A 173 -14.37 15.62 36.70
N ASP A 174 -15.53 16.26 36.72
CA ASP A 174 -16.80 15.64 37.12
C ASP A 174 -17.15 14.48 36.16
N ALA A 175 -16.96 14.66 34.85
CA ALA A 175 -17.18 13.62 33.85
C ALA A 175 -16.20 12.43 33.97
N GLU A 176 -14.91 12.71 34.20
CA GLU A 176 -13.92 11.67 34.46
C GLU A 176 -14.25 10.86 35.72
N ASN A 177 -14.68 11.52 36.80
CA ASN A 177 -15.08 10.82 38.01
C ASN A 177 -16.32 9.94 37.76
N ALA A 178 -17.28 10.43 36.99
CA ALA A 178 -18.46 9.66 36.61
C ALA A 178 -18.10 8.42 35.77
N LEU A 179 -17.15 8.55 34.85
CA LEU A 179 -16.66 7.45 34.00
C LEU A 179 -15.69 6.50 34.73
N ALA A 180 -15.07 6.90 35.83
CA ALA A 180 -14.09 6.10 36.56
C ALA A 180 -14.72 5.13 37.55
N THR A 181 -15.45 4.14 37.04
CA THR A 181 -16.00 3.03 37.82
C THR A 181 -15.00 1.86 37.92
N LYS A 182 -15.24 0.91 38.83
CA LYS A 182 -14.34 -0.25 39.05
C LYS A 182 -14.06 -1.11 37.81
N ASN A 183 -14.93 -1.06 36.82
CA ASN A 183 -14.81 -1.82 35.56
C ASN A 183 -14.17 -1.02 34.41
N LEU A 184 -13.65 0.18 34.68
CA LEU A 184 -12.96 1.00 33.70
C LEU A 184 -11.68 0.30 33.22
N VAL A 185 -11.56 0.12 31.91
CA VAL A 185 -10.34 -0.36 31.25
C VAL A 185 -9.55 0.79 30.67
N ALA A 186 -10.23 1.69 29.96
CA ALA A 186 -9.60 2.84 29.34
C ALA A 186 -10.44 4.10 29.49
N LEU A 187 -9.78 5.23 29.63
CA LEU A 187 -10.37 6.57 29.69
C LEU A 187 -9.55 7.48 28.80
N GLY A 188 -10.19 8.33 28.02
CA GLY A 188 -9.51 9.37 27.29
C GLY A 188 -10.23 10.70 27.30
N HIS A 189 -9.46 11.73 26.99
CA HIS A 189 -9.86 13.12 27.03
C HIS A 189 -9.24 13.86 25.83
N GLY A 190 -10.05 14.64 25.14
CA GLY A 190 -9.66 15.51 24.04
C GLY A 190 -10.11 16.95 24.29
N HIS A 191 -9.16 17.89 24.24
CA HIS A 191 -9.39 19.31 24.38
C HIS A 191 -9.68 19.95 23.02
N ILE A 192 -10.86 19.66 22.46
CA ILE A 192 -11.27 20.04 21.10
C ILE A 192 -11.11 21.55 20.83
N ALA A 193 -11.49 22.41 21.77
CA ALA A 193 -11.34 23.86 21.61
C ALA A 193 -9.87 24.30 21.41
N LYS A 194 -8.92 23.62 22.07
CA LYS A 194 -7.49 23.91 21.96
C LYS A 194 -6.91 23.26 20.73
N ALA A 195 -7.37 22.06 20.37
CA ALA A 195 -7.01 21.41 19.12
C ALA A 195 -7.38 22.29 17.90
N ILE A 196 -8.57 22.92 17.90
CA ILE A 196 -8.98 23.87 16.86
C ILE A 196 -8.09 25.12 16.84
N GLU A 197 -7.74 25.68 18.01
CA GLU A 197 -6.82 26.82 18.10
C GLU A 197 -5.43 26.49 17.52
N LEU A 198 -4.93 25.27 17.77
CA LEU A 198 -3.59 24.85 17.34
C LEU A 198 -3.56 24.26 15.92
N GLU A 199 -4.70 23.81 15.39
CA GLU A 199 -4.84 23.43 13.96
C GLU A 199 -4.33 24.58 13.07
N ALA A 200 -4.61 25.83 13.45
CA ALA A 200 -4.13 27.02 12.76
C ALA A 200 -2.60 27.18 12.75
N LEU A 201 -1.90 26.65 13.75
CA LEU A 201 -0.43 26.70 13.84
C LEU A 201 0.26 25.59 13.05
N VAL A 202 -0.44 24.48 12.77
CA VAL A 202 0.12 23.30 12.08
C VAL A 202 -0.28 23.24 10.61
N PHE A 203 -1.50 23.64 10.26
CA PHE A 203 -2.08 23.50 8.92
C PHE A 203 -2.43 24.83 8.21
N ASP A 204 -1.90 25.95 8.74
CA ASP A 204 -2.30 27.35 8.49
C ASP A 204 -3.68 27.72 9.06
N GLU A 205 -3.95 29.02 9.19
CA GLU A 205 -5.25 29.53 9.66
C GLU A 205 -6.41 28.85 8.92
N PRO A 206 -7.44 28.38 9.66
CA PRO A 206 -8.59 27.75 9.04
C PRO A 206 -9.28 28.70 8.07
N ASP A 207 -9.74 28.13 6.96
CA ASP A 207 -10.50 28.91 5.98
C ASP A 207 -11.93 29.09 6.49
N ASP A 208 -12.20 30.18 7.21
CA ASP A 208 -13.53 30.52 7.75
C ASP A 208 -14.61 30.68 6.68
N LYS A 209 -14.19 30.75 5.40
CA LYS A 209 -15.09 30.80 4.23
C LYS A 209 -15.19 29.46 3.50
N ALA A 210 -14.68 28.38 4.09
CA ALA A 210 -14.79 27.05 3.51
C ALA A 210 -16.26 26.67 3.30
N MET A 211 -16.54 26.13 2.12
CA MET A 211 -17.89 25.78 1.69
C MET A 211 -18.23 24.34 2.10
N VAL A 212 -19.42 24.13 2.64
CA VAL A 212 -19.93 22.80 2.98
C VAL A 212 -20.24 22.04 1.70
N ASN A 213 -19.81 20.78 1.62
CA ASN A 213 -20.21 19.90 0.53
C ASN A 213 -21.51 19.17 0.92
N PRO A 214 -22.66 19.49 0.31
CA PRO A 214 -23.94 18.84 0.65
C PRO A 214 -23.98 17.36 0.23
N ASP A 215 -23.15 16.97 -0.73
CA ASP A 215 -23.10 15.63 -1.31
C ASP A 215 -22.02 14.74 -0.61
N SER A 216 -21.49 15.18 0.54
CA SER A 216 -20.41 14.50 1.25
C SER A 216 -20.93 13.44 2.22
N ASP A 217 -20.31 12.26 2.20
CA ASP A 217 -20.54 11.21 3.20
C ASP A 217 -19.81 11.44 4.54
N SER A 218 -19.07 12.55 4.66
CA SER A 218 -18.42 12.92 5.91
C SER A 218 -19.45 13.23 7.02
N LEU A 219 -19.26 12.65 8.20
CA LEU A 219 -20.08 12.94 9.37
C LEU A 219 -20.06 14.43 9.73
N VAL A 220 -18.90 15.09 9.61
CA VAL A 220 -18.75 16.52 9.93
C VAL A 220 -19.58 17.36 8.97
N ASP A 221 -19.50 17.10 7.67
CA ASP A 221 -20.30 17.84 6.67
C ASP A 221 -21.81 17.63 6.88
N ARG A 222 -22.24 16.41 7.22
CA ARG A 222 -23.66 16.14 7.55
C ARG A 222 -24.14 16.84 8.82
N LEU A 223 -23.29 16.92 9.85
CA LEU A 223 -23.59 17.65 11.09
C LEU A 223 -23.69 19.16 10.83
N VAL A 224 -22.71 19.73 10.12
CA VAL A 224 -22.71 21.16 9.75
C VAL A 224 -23.91 21.49 8.87
N SER A 225 -24.27 20.63 7.93
CA SER A 225 -25.48 20.76 7.09
C SER A 225 -26.78 20.69 7.89
N ALA A 226 -26.79 19.97 9.02
CA ALA A 226 -27.90 19.97 9.98
C ALA A 226 -27.87 21.19 10.95
N GLY A 227 -26.93 22.10 10.76
CA GLY A 227 -26.72 23.27 11.61
C GLY A 227 -26.12 22.92 12.98
N ILE A 228 -25.38 21.82 13.08
CA ILE A 228 -24.60 21.41 14.26
C ILE A 228 -23.13 21.56 13.88
N ASP A 229 -22.52 22.69 14.22
CA ASP A 229 -21.08 22.90 13.97
C ASP A 229 -20.26 22.36 15.15
N PRO A 230 -19.47 21.28 14.97
CA PRO A 230 -18.64 20.74 16.05
C PRO A 230 -17.59 21.74 16.56
N ARG A 231 -17.13 22.69 15.74
CA ARG A 231 -16.13 23.71 16.15
C ARG A 231 -16.68 24.66 17.19
N GLU A 232 -17.92 25.06 16.98
CA GLU A 232 -18.61 25.95 17.90
C GLU A 232 -19.14 25.18 19.12
N SER A 233 -19.71 24.00 18.86
CA SER A 233 -20.54 23.27 19.83
C SER A 233 -19.72 22.40 20.78
N VAL A 234 -18.62 21.77 20.34
CA VAL A 234 -17.83 20.84 21.16
C VAL A 234 -16.59 21.55 21.70
N LYS A 235 -16.41 21.54 23.02
CA LYS A 235 -15.22 22.11 23.69
C LYS A 235 -14.30 21.03 24.24
N GLN A 236 -14.89 19.97 24.77
CA GLN A 236 -14.19 18.83 25.35
C GLN A 236 -14.85 17.54 24.89
N LEU A 237 -14.05 16.50 24.72
CA LEU A 237 -14.48 15.14 24.41
C LEU A 237 -13.89 14.21 25.46
N LEU A 238 -14.70 13.29 25.97
CA LEU A 238 -14.24 12.20 26.81
C LEU A 238 -14.75 10.89 26.25
N PHE A 239 -13.92 9.85 26.29
CA PHE A 239 -14.34 8.49 25.97
C PHE A 239 -13.94 7.53 27.09
N SER A 240 -14.70 6.45 27.29
CA SER A 240 -14.31 5.36 28.17
C SER A 240 -14.64 4.00 27.59
N LEU A 241 -13.88 2.99 28.01
CA LEU A 241 -14.11 1.57 27.76
C LEU A 241 -14.23 0.84 29.09
N HIS A 242 -15.24 0.00 29.21
CA HIS A 242 -15.53 -0.78 30.41
C HIS A 242 -15.75 -2.25 30.06
N PHE A 243 -15.38 -3.16 30.95
CA PHE A 243 -15.76 -4.57 30.84
C PHE A 243 -17.06 -4.85 31.62
N ASN A 244 -17.80 -5.88 31.23
CA ASN A 244 -18.96 -6.36 31.98
C ASN A 244 -18.54 -7.39 33.03
N GLY A 245 -18.89 -7.15 34.30
CA GLY A 245 -18.56 -8.03 35.43
C GLY A 245 -19.45 -9.28 35.56
N THR A 246 -20.54 -9.34 34.79
CA THR A 246 -21.49 -10.47 34.76
C THR A 246 -21.86 -10.80 33.31
N PRO A 247 -21.85 -12.09 32.89
CA PRO A 247 -22.02 -12.52 31.50
C PRO A 247 -23.50 -12.57 31.08
N VAL A 248 -24.25 -11.50 31.34
CA VAL A 248 -25.66 -11.38 30.94
C VAL A 248 -25.77 -10.17 30.02
N GLU A 249 -26.18 -10.43 28.79
CA GLU A 249 -26.10 -9.62 27.56
C GLU A 249 -24.83 -9.83 26.74
N ALA A 250 -25.00 -9.98 25.41
CA ALA A 250 -24.04 -10.52 24.44
C ALA A 250 -22.80 -9.64 24.17
N LEU A 251 -22.41 -8.78 25.12
CA LEU A 251 -21.35 -7.80 24.98
C LEU A 251 -20.33 -7.99 26.10
N ASN A 252 -19.07 -8.24 25.71
CA ASN A 252 -17.96 -8.41 26.66
C ASN A 252 -17.66 -7.11 27.45
N GLY A 253 -18.08 -5.95 26.93
CA GLY A 253 -17.92 -4.64 27.55
C GLY A 253 -18.82 -3.56 26.91
N TYR A 254 -18.71 -2.31 27.38
CA TYR A 254 -19.39 -1.15 26.81
C TYR A 254 -18.47 0.06 26.73
N TYR A 255 -18.80 1.00 25.85
CA TYR A 255 -18.10 2.28 25.73
C TYR A 255 -19.04 3.45 25.98
N SER A 256 -18.48 4.55 26.45
CA SER A 256 -19.21 5.81 26.62
C SER A 256 -18.45 6.96 25.96
N LEU A 257 -19.18 7.88 25.35
CA LEU A 257 -18.68 9.14 24.81
C LEU A 257 -19.43 10.29 25.48
N ILE A 258 -18.68 11.25 26.02
CA ILE A 258 -19.24 12.49 26.58
C ILE A 258 -18.65 13.67 25.83
N LEU A 259 -19.51 14.46 25.19
CA LEU A 259 -19.14 15.73 24.59
C LEU A 259 -19.62 16.85 25.52
N LEU A 260 -18.72 17.77 25.88
CA LEU A 260 -19.04 18.94 26.69
C LEU A 260 -18.88 20.21 25.85
N GLY A 261 -19.84 21.13 25.97
CA GLY A 261 -19.82 22.38 25.23
C GLY A 261 -21.19 23.07 25.20
N HIS A 262 -21.61 23.53 24.03
CA HIS A 262 -22.86 24.25 23.84
C HIS A 262 -23.67 23.60 22.73
N PHE A 263 -24.76 22.94 23.11
CA PHE A 263 -25.55 22.13 22.19
C PHE A 263 -26.97 22.66 22.06
N LYS A 264 -27.60 22.35 20.91
CA LYS A 264 -29.02 22.62 20.63
C LYS A 264 -29.75 21.28 20.55
N PRO A 265 -30.35 20.78 21.65
CA PRO A 265 -30.93 19.44 21.71
C PRO A 265 -31.92 19.13 20.59
N GLY A 266 -32.76 20.09 20.21
CA GLY A 266 -33.72 19.92 19.11
C GLY A 266 -33.05 19.65 17.74
N ARG A 267 -31.90 20.27 17.46
CA ARG A 267 -31.14 20.01 16.22
C ARG A 267 -30.52 18.63 16.23
N ILE A 268 -29.92 18.23 17.37
CA ILE A 268 -29.33 16.90 17.53
C ILE A 268 -30.42 15.82 17.41
N ARG A 269 -31.58 15.99 18.04
CA ARG A 269 -32.71 15.07 17.90
C ARG A 269 -33.14 14.90 16.44
N THR A 270 -33.37 16.02 15.74
CA THR A 270 -33.78 15.99 14.33
C THR A 270 -32.72 15.31 13.44
N PHE A 271 -31.44 15.53 13.73
CA PHE A 271 -30.34 14.84 13.06
C PHE A 271 -30.37 13.34 13.32
N MET A 272 -30.53 12.91 14.58
CA MET A 272 -30.58 11.48 14.94
C MET A 272 -31.78 10.78 14.28
N GLU A 273 -32.97 11.38 14.31
CA GLU A 273 -34.19 10.83 13.69
C GLU A 273 -34.10 10.71 12.16
N ARG A 274 -33.25 11.54 11.52
CA ARG A 274 -33.01 11.49 10.08
C ARG A 274 -31.99 10.42 9.67
N GLU A 275 -30.94 10.26 10.47
CA GLU A 275 -29.76 9.45 10.11
C GLU A 275 -29.76 8.04 10.71
N TYR A 276 -30.61 7.79 11.69
CA TYR A 276 -30.66 6.55 12.48
C TYR A 276 -32.10 6.09 12.68
N GLU A 277 -32.26 4.78 12.89
CA GLU A 277 -33.48 4.24 13.45
C GLU A 277 -33.53 4.63 14.92
N THR A 278 -34.59 5.35 15.33
CA THR A 278 -34.68 5.91 16.69
C THR A 278 -35.99 5.53 17.36
N GLU A 279 -35.92 5.36 18.68
CA GLU A 279 -37.09 5.22 19.54
C GLU A 279 -36.86 5.96 20.87
N PRO A 280 -37.92 6.50 21.51
CA PRO A 280 -37.78 7.15 22.80
C PRO A 280 -37.51 6.13 23.91
N SER A 281 -36.64 6.46 24.87
CA SER A 281 -36.51 5.64 26.08
C SER A 281 -37.78 5.70 26.92
N SER A 282 -38.15 4.58 27.55
CA SER A 282 -39.25 4.50 28.50
C SER A 282 -38.94 5.19 29.84
N THR A 283 -37.66 5.39 30.17
CA THR A 283 -37.22 5.97 31.45
C THR A 283 -37.11 7.49 31.42
N ASN A 284 -36.72 8.07 30.30
CA ASN A 284 -36.52 9.51 30.14
C ASN A 284 -36.70 9.92 28.67
N ASN A 285 -37.62 10.86 28.41
CA ASN A 285 -37.94 11.33 27.06
C ASN A 285 -36.80 12.14 26.39
N GLN A 286 -35.76 12.50 27.13
CA GLN A 286 -34.54 13.13 26.62
C GLN A 286 -33.51 12.10 26.13
N ILE A 287 -33.69 10.82 26.47
CA ILE A 287 -32.88 9.72 25.98
C ILE A 287 -33.52 9.16 24.71
N ILE A 288 -32.73 9.09 23.65
CA ILE A 288 -33.10 8.47 22.37
C ILE A 288 -32.28 7.19 22.25
N LEU A 289 -32.95 6.06 22.00
CA LEU A 289 -32.28 4.82 21.64
C LEU A 289 -32.11 4.80 20.13
N PHE A 290 -30.95 4.38 19.64
CA PHE A 290 -30.67 4.39 18.21
C PHE A 290 -29.85 3.19 17.74
N THR A 291 -30.11 2.79 16.50
CA THR A 291 -29.37 1.76 15.75
C THR A 291 -29.08 2.26 14.34
N LYS A 292 -28.01 1.76 13.74
CA LYS A 292 -27.71 1.97 12.33
C LYS A 292 -27.43 0.64 11.67
N GLN A 293 -28.21 0.29 10.64
CA GLN A 293 -27.80 -0.77 9.74
C GLN A 293 -26.66 -0.25 8.87
N ASN A 294 -25.55 -1.00 8.84
CA ASN A 294 -24.56 -0.82 7.80
C ASN A 294 -25.17 -1.34 6.50
N THR A 295 -25.49 -0.43 5.59
CA THR A 295 -26.13 -0.76 4.32
C THR A 295 -25.25 -1.56 3.37
N ASP A 296 -23.94 -1.61 3.62
CA ASP A 296 -22.97 -2.35 2.82
C ASP A 296 -22.74 -3.77 3.34
N THR A 297 -22.71 -3.95 4.66
CA THR A 297 -22.47 -5.26 5.31
C THR A 297 -23.75 -5.92 5.83
N CYS A 298 -24.89 -5.23 5.78
CA CYS A 298 -26.17 -5.62 6.38
C CYS A 298 -26.17 -5.73 7.91
N GLU A 299 -25.01 -5.57 8.57
CA GLU A 299 -24.88 -5.70 10.01
C GLU A 299 -25.46 -4.48 10.72
N TYR A 300 -26.20 -4.71 11.79
CA TYR A 300 -26.68 -3.63 12.65
C TYR A 300 -25.59 -3.25 13.65
N SER A 301 -25.42 -1.95 13.85
CA SER A 301 -24.68 -1.45 15.01
C SER A 301 -25.33 -1.98 16.29
N PRO A 302 -24.56 -2.14 17.39
CA PRO A 302 -25.16 -2.31 18.70
C PRO A 302 -26.18 -1.21 18.97
N LYS A 303 -27.23 -1.54 19.72
CA LYS A 303 -28.23 -0.55 20.15
C LYS A 303 -27.58 0.38 21.15
N MET A 304 -27.59 1.67 20.83
CA MET A 304 -26.98 2.72 21.64
C MET A 304 -28.06 3.65 22.20
N ALA A 305 -27.70 4.42 23.22
CA ALA A 305 -28.52 5.47 23.78
C ALA A 305 -27.77 6.80 23.69
N ILE A 306 -28.49 7.88 23.35
CA ILE A 306 -27.98 9.26 23.38
C ILE A 306 -28.87 10.11 24.29
N TYR A 307 -28.24 10.81 25.22
CA TYR A 307 -28.83 11.87 26.02
C TYR A 307 -28.23 13.21 25.58
N THR A 308 -29.04 14.26 25.53
CA THR A 308 -28.59 15.60 25.09
C THR A 308 -29.29 16.71 25.85
N ASP A 309 -28.51 17.63 26.42
CA ASP A 309 -28.97 18.91 26.95
C ASP A 309 -28.16 20.07 26.35
N SER A 310 -28.31 21.29 26.89
CA SER A 310 -27.61 22.48 26.36
C SER A 310 -26.09 22.48 26.59
N SER A 311 -25.60 21.64 27.49
CA SER A 311 -24.21 21.64 27.98
C SER A 311 -23.44 20.35 27.66
N ARG A 312 -24.14 19.23 27.45
CA ARG A 312 -23.51 17.93 27.20
C ARG A 312 -24.32 17.03 26.26
N VAL A 313 -23.59 16.19 25.55
CA VAL A 313 -24.10 15.01 24.83
C VAL A 313 -23.45 13.79 25.45
N VAL A 314 -24.25 12.80 25.83
CA VAL A 314 -23.77 11.53 26.39
C VAL A 314 -24.25 10.41 25.47
N ILE A 315 -23.33 9.57 25.00
CA ILE A 315 -23.62 8.40 24.17
C ILE A 315 -23.06 7.18 24.86
N THR A 316 -23.88 6.18 25.14
CA THR A 316 -23.44 4.92 25.75
C THR A 316 -24.46 3.81 25.46
N PHE A 317 -24.26 2.62 26.01
CA PHE A 317 -25.22 1.54 25.90
C PHE A 317 -26.46 1.83 26.75
N PRO A 318 -27.67 1.40 26.33
CA PRO A 318 -28.91 1.66 27.06
C PRO A 318 -28.84 1.25 28.53
N ALA A 319 -28.25 0.08 28.83
CA ALA A 319 -28.10 -0.43 30.19
C ALA A 319 -27.18 0.42 31.09
N ALA A 320 -26.25 1.20 30.50
CA ALA A 320 -25.30 2.04 31.23
C ALA A 320 -25.77 3.50 31.38
N MET A 321 -26.75 3.93 30.58
CA MET A 321 -27.12 5.35 30.45
C MET A 321 -27.62 5.96 31.76
N ASP A 322 -28.63 5.37 32.40
CA ASP A 322 -29.25 5.95 33.60
C ASP A 322 -28.25 6.06 34.76
N HIS A 323 -27.43 5.02 34.97
CA HIS A 323 -26.38 5.03 35.97
C HIS A 323 -25.28 6.07 35.68
N LEU A 324 -24.87 6.23 34.42
CA LEU A 324 -23.89 7.25 34.04
C LEU A 324 -24.43 8.66 34.26
N LEU A 325 -25.69 8.92 33.90
CA LEU A 325 -26.34 10.21 34.13
C LEU A 325 -26.48 10.52 35.62
N GLU A 326 -26.89 9.54 36.44
CA GLU A 326 -26.95 9.69 37.90
C GLU A 326 -25.59 10.09 38.48
N ARG A 327 -24.51 9.44 38.06
CA ARG A 327 -23.15 9.77 38.51
C ARG A 327 -22.70 11.16 38.07
N LEU A 328 -23.03 11.56 36.84
CA LEU A 328 -22.73 12.89 36.31
C LEU A 328 -23.49 13.98 37.07
N ASP A 329 -24.77 13.78 37.33
CA ASP A 329 -25.65 14.76 37.98
C ASP A 329 -25.32 14.93 39.46
N ASN A 330 -24.98 13.82 40.14
CA ASN A 330 -24.59 13.82 41.55
C ASN A 330 -23.10 14.14 41.78
N LYS A 331 -22.31 14.35 40.71
CA LYS A 331 -20.85 14.57 40.78
C LYS A 331 -20.16 13.48 41.61
N ALA A 332 -20.51 12.23 41.33
CA ALA A 332 -19.99 11.09 42.07
C ALA A 332 -18.44 11.06 42.01
N PRO A 333 -17.76 10.62 43.10
CA PRO A 333 -16.30 10.49 43.08
C PRO A 333 -15.86 9.33 42.19
N ALA A 334 -14.61 9.39 41.72
CA ALA A 334 -13.97 8.28 41.02
C ALA A 334 -13.83 7.06 41.94
N GLU A 335 -14.17 5.87 41.45
CA GLU A 335 -14.02 4.61 42.17
C GLU A 335 -12.62 4.00 42.00
N ILE A 336 -11.88 4.44 40.97
CA ILE A 336 -10.48 4.10 40.76
C ILE A 336 -9.58 5.35 40.83
N PRO A 337 -8.30 5.22 41.22
CA PRO A 337 -7.36 6.35 41.21
C PRO A 337 -7.12 6.86 39.79
N LEU A 338 -7.30 8.17 39.60
CA LEU A 338 -7.04 8.84 38.32
C LEU A 338 -5.85 9.81 38.35
N ASP A 339 -5.19 9.98 39.50
CA ASP A 339 -4.23 11.07 39.71
C ASP A 339 -3.08 11.04 38.69
N SER A 340 -2.50 9.87 38.43
CA SER A 340 -1.43 9.72 37.44
C SER A 340 -1.87 10.05 36.02
N PHE A 341 -3.09 9.65 35.64
CA PHE A 341 -3.65 10.01 34.33
C PHE A 341 -3.94 11.51 34.23
N ARG A 342 -4.47 12.11 35.31
CA ARG A 342 -4.77 13.55 35.39
C ARG A 342 -3.52 14.41 35.32
N GLU A 343 -2.46 13.98 35.99
CA GLU A 343 -1.16 14.62 35.92
C GLU A 343 -0.59 14.53 34.49
N TYR A 344 -0.65 13.34 33.88
CA TYR A 344 -0.20 13.11 32.51
C TYR A 344 -0.94 13.97 31.48
N ARG A 345 -2.28 13.91 31.47
CA ARG A 345 -3.11 14.58 30.46
C ARG A 345 -3.13 16.10 30.58
N LYS A 346 -2.65 16.67 31.69
CA LYS A 346 -2.80 18.10 32.01
C LYS A 346 -2.24 19.03 30.92
N ASN A 347 -1.24 18.58 30.17
CA ASN A 347 -0.59 19.33 29.09
C ASN A 347 -0.86 18.72 27.70
N MET A 348 -1.83 17.79 27.60
CA MET A 348 -2.13 17.06 26.37
C MET A 348 -3.36 17.65 25.68
N LEU A 349 -3.34 17.72 24.35
CA LEU A 349 -4.51 18.05 23.53
C LEU A 349 -5.47 16.88 23.43
N ALA A 350 -4.92 15.68 23.33
CA ALA A 350 -5.66 14.44 23.39
C ALA A 350 -4.84 13.45 24.21
N SER A 351 -5.50 12.69 25.06
CA SER A 351 -4.88 11.66 25.87
C SER A 351 -5.82 10.47 26.02
N ALA A 352 -5.23 9.29 26.13
CA ALA A 352 -5.89 8.05 26.44
C ALA A 352 -5.06 7.31 27.49
N GLY A 353 -5.72 6.70 28.45
CA GLY A 353 -5.08 5.89 29.47
C GLY A 353 -5.76 4.53 29.59
N ILE A 354 -4.96 3.50 29.79
CA ILE A 354 -5.37 2.14 30.10
C ILE A 354 -5.01 1.86 31.56
N PHE A 355 -6.01 1.45 32.35
CA PHE A 355 -5.93 1.27 33.80
C PHE A 355 -6.01 -0.20 34.24
N ALA A 356 -6.50 -1.08 33.36
CA ALA A 356 -6.62 -2.50 33.62
C ALA A 356 -6.19 -3.32 32.38
N PRO A 357 -4.91 -3.25 31.97
CA PRO A 357 -4.41 -3.91 30.76
C PRO A 357 -4.67 -5.44 30.76
N GLN A 358 -4.68 -6.08 31.93
CA GLN A 358 -5.01 -7.50 32.11
C GLN A 358 -6.48 -7.88 31.80
N HIS A 359 -7.35 -6.88 31.64
CA HIS A 359 -8.77 -7.05 31.30
C HIS A 359 -9.11 -6.40 29.94
N ALA A 360 -8.11 -5.97 29.18
CA ALA A 360 -8.29 -5.29 27.91
C ALA A 360 -8.91 -6.21 26.83
N ASP A 361 -8.59 -7.52 26.87
CA ASP A 361 -9.19 -8.58 26.05
C ASP A 361 -10.69 -8.78 26.33
N LYS A 362 -11.16 -8.36 27.51
CA LYS A 362 -12.58 -8.47 27.90
C LYS A 362 -13.39 -7.22 27.60
N ALA A 363 -12.77 -6.06 27.37
CA ALA A 363 -13.50 -4.81 27.14
C ALA A 363 -13.72 -4.45 25.66
N ALA A 364 -13.00 -5.09 24.74
CA ALA A 364 -13.08 -4.81 23.30
C ALA A 364 -13.23 -6.10 22.48
N THR A 365 -13.98 -6.02 21.38
CA THR A 365 -14.14 -7.08 20.38
C THR A 365 -13.55 -6.63 19.03
N GLY A 366 -13.33 -7.56 18.10
CA GLY A 366 -12.74 -7.26 16.79
C GLY A 366 -11.24 -6.94 16.83
N LEU A 367 -10.75 -6.11 15.89
CA LEU A 367 -9.32 -5.79 15.75
C LEU A 367 -8.69 -5.19 17.02
N ALA A 368 -9.44 -4.33 17.74
CA ALA A 368 -8.98 -3.75 18.99
C ALA A 368 -8.82 -4.81 20.10
N GLY A 369 -9.76 -5.76 20.21
CA GLY A 369 -9.67 -6.87 21.16
C GLY A 369 -8.53 -7.85 20.83
N MET A 370 -8.30 -8.12 19.53
CA MET A 370 -7.20 -8.97 19.06
C MET A 370 -5.83 -8.36 19.35
N PHE A 371 -5.64 -7.06 19.05
CA PHE A 371 -4.40 -6.33 19.36
C PHE A 371 -4.13 -6.29 20.87
N LEU A 372 -5.15 -5.97 21.67
CA LEU A 372 -5.03 -5.92 23.13
C LEU A 372 -4.83 -7.31 23.76
N GLY A 373 -5.38 -8.36 23.15
CA GLY A 373 -5.22 -9.76 23.58
C GLY A 373 -3.80 -10.31 23.39
N GLN A 374 -3.13 -9.96 22.27
CA GLN A 374 -1.74 -10.37 22.00
C GLN A 374 -0.74 -9.78 23.00
N LEU A 375 -1.01 -8.58 23.52
CA LEU A 375 -0.14 -7.92 24.49
C LEU A 375 -0.17 -8.61 25.87
N LYS A 376 -1.19 -9.43 26.18
CA LYS A 376 -1.46 -9.99 27.51
C LYS A 376 -0.34 -10.86 28.08
N GLU A 377 0.39 -11.60 27.25
CA GLU A 377 1.46 -12.52 27.70
C GLU A 377 2.77 -11.78 28.07
N GLU A 378 3.01 -10.58 27.53
CA GLU A 378 4.24 -9.81 27.77
C GLU A 378 4.09 -8.65 28.77
N ILE A 379 2.85 -8.24 29.09
CA ILE A 379 2.52 -7.06 29.92
C ILE A 379 2.26 -7.36 31.41
N GLY A 380 2.57 -8.56 31.90
CA GLY A 380 2.30 -8.99 33.28
C GLY A 380 2.62 -7.99 34.42
N PRO A 381 3.72 -7.21 34.37
CA PRO A 381 4.05 -6.21 35.41
C PRO A 381 3.52 -4.78 35.14
N VAL A 382 2.83 -4.55 34.02
CA VAL A 382 2.30 -3.23 33.63
C VAL A 382 1.07 -2.88 34.45
N GLN A 383 1.10 -1.72 35.11
CA GLN A 383 -0.02 -1.22 35.90
C GLN A 383 -0.95 -0.32 35.08
N SER A 384 -0.36 0.55 34.25
CA SER A 384 -1.11 1.47 33.39
C SER A 384 -0.27 1.88 32.19
N GLY A 385 -0.94 2.31 31.12
CA GLY A 385 -0.29 2.92 29.96
C GLY A 385 -1.05 4.17 29.55
N PHE A 386 -0.35 5.27 29.30
CA PHE A 386 -0.94 6.49 28.80
C PHE A 386 -0.33 6.83 27.43
N LEU A 387 -1.16 7.37 26.55
CA LEU A 387 -0.82 7.87 25.23
C LEU A 387 -1.38 9.28 25.12
N GLY A 388 -0.58 10.20 24.61
CA GLY A 388 -0.90 11.61 24.55
C GLY A 388 -0.36 12.27 23.31
N ILE A 389 -1.04 13.35 22.92
CA ILE A 389 -0.63 14.23 21.84
C ILE A 389 -0.54 15.64 22.43
N MET A 390 0.61 16.29 22.30
CA MET A 390 0.81 17.67 22.75
C MET A 390 1.56 18.51 21.71
N PRO A 391 1.32 19.84 21.67
CA PRO A 391 2.05 20.71 20.76
C PRO A 391 3.49 20.88 21.22
N GLN A 392 4.43 20.74 20.28
CA GLN A 392 5.84 21.06 20.47
C GLN A 392 6.12 22.41 19.79
N LEU A 393 6.73 23.35 20.51
CA LEU A 393 7.06 24.67 19.96
C LEU A 393 8.43 24.71 19.29
N PHE A 394 9.41 23.97 19.83
CA PHE A 394 10.77 23.94 19.32
C PHE A 394 11.33 22.51 19.38
N PRO A 395 11.54 21.84 18.23
CA PRO A 395 11.08 22.23 16.89
C PRO A 395 9.54 22.30 16.84
N THR A 396 8.96 23.18 16.01
CA THR A 396 7.50 23.26 15.86
C THR A 396 6.96 21.94 15.33
N GLY A 397 5.96 21.38 16.00
CA GLY A 397 5.36 20.11 15.61
C GLY A 397 4.39 19.57 16.65
N ILE A 398 4.06 18.30 16.50
CA ILE A 398 3.21 17.54 17.41
C ILE A 398 4.08 16.46 18.05
N MET A 399 4.14 16.43 19.38
CA MET A 399 4.74 15.31 20.09
C MET A 399 3.67 14.28 20.41
N ILE A 400 3.87 13.06 19.91
CA ILE A 400 3.16 11.88 20.38
C ILE A 400 4.01 11.29 21.51
N ASP A 401 3.44 11.20 22.70
CA ASP A 401 4.10 10.67 23.89
C ASP A 401 3.33 9.43 24.37
N MET A 402 4.04 8.37 24.71
CA MET A 402 3.47 7.16 25.28
C MET A 402 4.27 6.78 26.51
N ILE A 403 3.61 6.60 27.64
CA ILE A 403 4.23 6.14 28.90
C ILE A 403 3.58 4.85 29.37
N VAL A 404 4.41 3.86 29.67
CA VAL A 404 3.99 2.56 30.23
C VAL A 404 4.55 2.45 31.64
N ASN A 405 3.67 2.45 32.63
CA ASN A 405 4.01 2.36 34.05
C ASN A 405 4.02 0.90 34.51
N SER A 406 5.05 0.53 35.25
CA SER A 406 5.25 -0.80 35.81
C SER A 406 5.67 -0.71 37.27
N ASN A 407 5.17 -1.65 38.08
CA ASN A 407 5.60 -1.79 39.46
C ASN A 407 6.99 -2.45 39.59
N ASP A 408 7.59 -2.86 38.46
CA ASP A 408 8.92 -3.44 38.38
C ASP A 408 9.89 -2.49 37.64
N PRO A 409 10.72 -1.71 38.39
CA PRO A 409 11.71 -0.83 37.80
C PRO A 409 12.78 -1.58 36.98
N ALA A 410 13.10 -2.83 37.33
CA ALA A 410 14.08 -3.62 36.59
C ALA A 410 13.51 -4.05 35.23
N TRP A 411 12.22 -4.39 35.19
CA TRP A 411 11.50 -4.63 33.94
C TRP A 411 11.52 -3.39 33.04
N ALA A 412 11.22 -2.19 33.55
CA ALA A 412 11.18 -0.96 32.74
C ALA A 412 12.55 -0.61 32.13
N ILE A 413 13.63 -0.76 32.92
CA ILE A 413 15.00 -0.56 32.44
C ILE A 413 15.36 -1.61 31.38
N SER A 414 14.99 -2.88 31.61
CA SER A 414 15.24 -3.97 30.65
C SER A 414 14.51 -3.74 29.33
N GLN A 415 13.22 -3.41 29.36
CA GLN A 415 12.41 -3.24 28.15
C GLN A 415 12.80 -2.00 27.35
N SER A 416 13.08 -0.87 28.02
CA SER A 416 13.60 0.31 27.31
C SER A 416 14.94 0.02 26.62
N GLY A 417 15.81 -0.78 27.24
CA GLY A 417 17.05 -1.26 26.62
C GLY A 417 16.82 -2.17 25.40
N LYS A 418 15.89 -3.13 25.52
CA LYS A 418 15.51 -4.02 24.40
C LYS A 418 14.92 -3.25 23.23
N LEU A 419 13.99 -2.33 23.49
CA LEU A 419 13.36 -1.51 22.47
C LEU A 419 14.38 -0.62 21.75
N ARG A 420 15.29 0.04 22.49
CA ARG A 420 16.40 0.79 21.86
C ARG A 420 17.23 -0.11 20.95
N GLY A 421 17.62 -1.30 21.42
CA GLY A 421 18.38 -2.26 20.63
C GLY A 421 17.63 -2.82 19.40
N LEU A 422 16.30 -2.92 19.45
CA LEU A 422 15.48 -3.28 18.29
C LEU A 422 15.45 -2.14 17.26
N ILE A 423 15.29 -0.91 17.72
CA ILE A 423 15.23 0.27 16.87
C ILE A 423 16.58 0.55 16.23
N ASP A 424 17.68 0.41 16.98
CA ASP A 424 19.04 0.56 16.45
C ASP A 424 19.35 -0.51 15.39
N ARG A 425 18.96 -1.77 15.61
CA ARG A 425 19.12 -2.85 14.63
C ARG A 425 18.25 -2.63 13.39
N SER A 426 16.99 -2.25 13.59
CA SER A 426 16.08 -1.95 12.49
C SER A 426 16.61 -0.78 11.66
N ARG A 427 17.11 0.29 12.30
CA ARG A 427 17.74 1.43 11.66
C ARG A 427 18.96 1.04 10.82
N GLN A 428 19.80 0.11 11.28
CA GLN A 428 20.96 -0.39 10.54
C GLN A 428 20.59 -1.22 9.30
N ASN A 429 19.41 -1.84 9.30
CA ASN A 429 18.91 -2.65 8.20
C ASN A 429 18.09 -1.84 7.18
N ILE A 430 17.82 -0.55 7.45
CA ILE A 430 17.14 0.32 6.48
C ILE A 430 18.08 0.54 5.29
N PRO A 431 17.63 0.20 4.06
CA PRO A 431 18.41 0.46 2.85
C PRO A 431 18.80 1.94 2.72
N PRO A 432 20.03 2.26 2.28
CA PRO A 432 20.53 3.64 2.21
C PRO A 432 19.75 4.55 1.25
N ASN A 433 18.84 3.99 0.44
CA ASN A 433 17.93 4.70 -0.46
C ASN A 433 16.58 5.07 0.17
N MET A 434 16.37 4.86 1.48
CA MET A 434 15.12 5.21 2.19
C MET A 434 15.36 6.29 3.29
N PRO A 435 15.73 7.53 2.91
CA PRO A 435 16.10 8.58 3.86
C PRO A 435 14.93 9.06 4.73
N SER A 436 13.70 8.97 4.23
CA SER A 436 12.46 9.33 4.94
C SER A 436 12.18 8.39 6.12
N VAL A 437 12.44 7.09 5.95
CA VAL A 437 12.33 6.09 7.02
C VAL A 437 13.43 6.31 8.07
N LEU A 438 14.66 6.66 7.67
CA LEU A 438 15.71 7.04 8.62
C LEU A 438 15.34 8.29 9.44
N ASP A 439 14.74 9.31 8.81
CA ASP A 439 14.29 10.54 9.48
C ASP A 439 13.20 10.24 10.52
N LEU A 440 12.28 9.30 10.27
CA LEU A 440 11.31 8.84 11.27
C LEU A 440 11.98 8.28 12.53
N TYR A 441 12.99 7.42 12.36
CA TYR A 441 13.72 6.81 13.47
C TYR A 441 14.51 7.85 14.27
N ASP A 442 15.07 8.86 13.61
CA ASP A 442 15.83 9.94 14.27
C ASP A 442 14.93 10.84 15.14
N HIS A 443 13.61 10.88 14.90
CA HIS A 443 12.64 11.62 15.70
C HIS A 443 12.01 10.80 16.84
N LEU A 444 12.33 9.51 16.93
CA LEU A 444 11.86 8.64 18.00
C LEU A 444 12.83 8.66 19.20
N ARG A 445 12.29 8.80 20.40
CA ARG A 445 13.06 8.76 21.65
C ARG A 445 12.45 7.73 22.58
N ILE A 446 13.31 6.88 23.14
CA ILE A 446 12.93 5.96 24.21
C ILE A 446 13.66 6.39 25.47
N LEU A 447 12.91 6.66 26.52
CA LEU A 447 13.39 7.01 27.85
C LEU A 447 12.96 5.90 28.82
N GLY A 448 13.92 5.37 29.58
CA GLY A 448 13.66 4.45 30.68
C GLY A 448 13.90 5.18 31.99
N GLU A 449 12.85 5.38 32.77
CA GLU A 449 12.91 5.99 34.11
C GLU A 449 12.51 4.96 35.17
N LYS A 450 12.67 5.28 36.46
CA LYS A 450 12.38 4.33 37.55
C LYS A 450 10.90 3.91 37.53
N GLY A 451 10.63 2.71 37.01
CA GLY A 451 9.28 2.13 36.95
C GLY A 451 8.46 2.53 35.72
N ALA A 452 9.03 3.18 34.71
CA ALA A 452 8.28 3.52 33.50
C ALA A 452 9.14 3.47 32.23
N VAL A 453 8.50 3.12 31.12
CA VAL A 453 9.05 3.24 29.76
C VAL A 453 8.29 4.37 29.07
N ASN A 454 9.00 5.42 28.63
CA ASN A 454 8.42 6.51 27.85
C ASN A 454 8.97 6.46 26.41
N ILE A 455 8.07 6.54 25.43
CA ILE A 455 8.34 6.61 24.01
C ILE A 455 7.78 7.93 23.47
N GLN A 456 8.62 8.73 22.84
CA GLN A 456 8.23 10.01 22.24
C GLN A 456 8.53 10.00 20.75
N LEU A 457 7.58 10.50 19.95
CA LEU A 457 7.75 10.75 18.53
C LEU A 457 7.43 12.21 18.25
N LEU A 458 8.40 12.95 17.71
CA LEU A 458 8.16 14.31 17.24
C LEU A 458 7.76 14.32 15.77
N VAL A 459 6.51 14.67 15.51
CA VAL A 459 5.96 14.89 14.16
C VAL A 459 6.03 16.37 13.83
N ASN A 460 7.08 16.78 13.13
CA ASN A 460 7.22 18.14 12.61
C ASN A 460 6.88 18.19 11.11
N SER A 461 6.86 19.40 10.53
CA SER A 461 6.56 19.57 9.09
C SER A 461 7.51 18.77 8.20
N LYS A 462 8.81 18.72 8.55
CA LYS A 462 9.83 17.95 7.83
C LYS A 462 9.52 16.45 7.81
N LEU A 463 9.10 15.88 8.93
CA LEU A 463 8.71 14.48 9.01
C LEU A 463 7.41 14.23 8.21
N LEU A 464 6.43 15.13 8.28
CA LEU A 464 5.17 15.00 7.50
C LEU A 464 5.42 15.07 5.98
N GLU A 465 6.36 15.92 5.55
CA GLU A 465 6.81 15.99 4.15
C GLU A 465 7.43 14.67 3.70
N ASN A 466 8.30 14.10 4.53
CA ASN A 466 8.95 12.82 4.26
C ASN A 466 7.94 11.64 4.31
N ILE A 467 6.91 11.70 5.15
CA ILE A 467 5.88 10.65 5.26
C ILE A 467 5.03 10.53 3.97
N GLY A 468 4.85 11.61 3.21
CA GLY A 468 4.20 11.56 1.89
C GLY A 468 4.94 10.64 0.91
N GLU A 469 6.26 10.62 0.97
CA GLU A 469 7.12 9.68 0.22
C GLU A 469 7.05 8.26 0.81
N VAL A 470 6.99 8.13 2.15
CA VAL A 470 6.84 6.85 2.86
C VAL A 470 5.52 6.14 2.56
N ALA A 471 4.40 6.86 2.37
CA ALA A 471 3.11 6.22 2.09
C ALA A 471 3.12 5.49 0.74
N GLY A 472 3.84 5.99 -0.27
CA GLY A 472 4.02 5.30 -1.55
C GLY A 472 4.93 4.07 -1.44
N GLU A 473 6.02 4.17 -0.68
CA GLU A 473 7.05 3.14 -0.59
C GLU A 473 6.73 2.03 0.45
N PHE A 474 6.06 2.38 1.55
CA PHE A 474 5.76 1.50 2.67
C PHE A 474 4.38 0.84 2.57
N ILE A 475 3.33 1.56 2.13
CA ILE A 475 1.99 0.95 1.96
C ILE A 475 1.96 0.09 0.69
N GLY A 476 2.66 0.51 -0.37
CA GLY A 476 2.82 -0.30 -1.58
C GLY A 476 3.55 -1.63 -1.32
N SER A 477 4.52 -1.66 -0.40
CA SER A 477 5.24 -2.89 -0.04
C SER A 477 4.53 -3.77 0.98
N ILE A 478 3.54 -3.25 1.72
CA ILE A 478 2.76 -4.01 2.70
C ILE A 478 1.41 -4.48 2.13
N PHE A 479 0.84 -3.82 1.12
CA PHE A 479 -0.52 -4.09 0.62
C PHE A 479 -0.64 -4.36 -0.89
N SER A 480 0.44 -4.41 -1.69
CA SER A 480 0.33 -4.83 -3.11
C SER A 480 0.54 -6.34 -3.27
N GLU A 481 -0.57 -7.05 -3.46
CA GLU A 481 -0.64 -8.49 -3.69
C GLU A 481 -0.46 -8.87 -5.18
N SER A 482 0.14 -8.00 -6.01
CA SER A 482 0.24 -8.25 -7.46
C SER A 482 1.46 -7.58 -8.10
N PHE A 483 2.41 -8.43 -8.51
CA PHE A 483 3.38 -8.30 -9.60
C PHE A 483 4.02 -6.93 -9.92
N MET A 484 5.36 -6.96 -9.84
CA MET A 484 6.40 -5.98 -10.24
C MET A 484 6.83 -4.98 -9.16
N PRO A 485 8.03 -5.17 -8.56
CA PRO A 485 8.75 -4.04 -8.00
C PRO A 485 9.18 -3.16 -9.17
N ALA A 486 8.57 -2.00 -9.33
CA ALA A 486 9.25 -0.91 -10.01
C ALA A 486 10.50 -0.63 -9.17
N ILE A 487 11.67 -1.06 -9.66
CA ILE A 487 12.95 -0.54 -9.17
C ILE A 487 12.96 0.92 -9.57
N GLN A 488 12.39 1.78 -8.71
CA GLN A 488 12.62 3.20 -8.81
C GLN A 488 13.94 3.46 -8.09
N GLU A 489 14.98 3.64 -8.90
CA GLU A 489 16.22 4.28 -8.45
C GLU A 489 15.85 5.54 -7.65
N ALA A 490 16.43 5.68 -6.46
CA ALA A 490 16.32 6.93 -5.71
C ALA A 490 16.85 8.07 -6.60
N ALA A 491 15.94 8.89 -7.09
CA ALA A 491 16.28 9.96 -8.00
C ALA A 491 17.09 11.04 -7.26
N PRO A 492 18.25 11.47 -7.78
CA PRO A 492 18.81 12.76 -7.39
C PRO A 492 17.83 13.87 -7.79
N VAL A 493 17.93 15.04 -7.13
CA VAL A 493 17.14 16.26 -7.37
C VAL A 493 16.58 16.33 -8.79
N ALA A 494 15.26 16.13 -8.93
CA ALA A 494 14.60 15.81 -10.18
C ALA A 494 14.98 16.80 -11.31
N GLU A 495 15.51 16.27 -12.41
CA GLU A 495 15.43 16.97 -13.70
C GLU A 495 13.94 17.24 -14.00
N GLU A 496 13.64 18.43 -14.52
CA GLU A 496 12.25 18.79 -14.84
C GLU A 496 11.67 17.81 -15.85
N LYS A 497 10.65 17.05 -15.43
CA LYS A 497 9.94 16.08 -16.27
C LYS A 497 8.51 16.55 -16.50
N THR A 498 8.17 16.81 -17.75
CA THR A 498 6.78 17.10 -18.15
C THR A 498 5.98 15.81 -18.27
N ALA A 499 4.68 15.87 -17.98
CA ALA A 499 3.77 14.77 -18.20
C ALA A 499 3.80 14.35 -19.69
N GLU A 500 3.99 13.06 -19.97
CA GLU A 500 4.16 12.54 -21.34
C GLU A 500 2.88 12.68 -22.18
N SER A 501 1.70 12.57 -21.55
CA SER A 501 0.40 12.77 -22.20
C SER A 501 -0.63 13.34 -21.20
N PRO A 502 -0.61 14.65 -20.92
CA PRO A 502 -1.57 15.25 -19.99
C PRO A 502 -2.99 15.18 -20.57
N THR A 503 -3.97 14.86 -19.72
CA THR A 503 -5.39 14.80 -20.13
C THR A 503 -5.85 16.17 -20.66
N PRO A 504 -6.26 16.32 -21.93
CA PRO A 504 -6.79 17.58 -22.43
C PRO A 504 -8.14 17.95 -21.77
N PHE A 505 -8.40 19.26 -21.71
CA PHE A 505 -9.69 19.83 -21.35
C PHE A 505 -10.07 20.89 -22.37
N PHE A 506 -11.35 20.92 -22.74
CA PHE A 506 -11.89 21.81 -23.75
C PHE A 506 -12.88 22.77 -23.12
N ASP A 507 -12.65 24.08 -23.29
CA ASP A 507 -13.52 25.16 -22.78
C ASP A 507 -14.98 24.97 -23.20
N THR A 508 -15.19 24.46 -24.42
CA THR A 508 -16.49 24.05 -24.94
C THR A 508 -16.39 22.67 -25.56
N TYR A 509 -17.32 21.78 -25.22
CA TYR A 509 -17.40 20.43 -25.76
C TYR A 509 -18.86 20.07 -26.05
N SER A 510 -19.15 19.51 -27.22
CA SER A 510 -20.51 19.13 -27.59
C SER A 510 -20.73 17.64 -27.36
N ILE A 511 -21.97 17.26 -27.01
CA ILE A 511 -22.40 15.85 -27.03
C ILE A 511 -22.21 15.25 -28.44
N GLY A 512 -22.34 16.05 -29.49
CA GLY A 512 -22.11 15.61 -30.87
C GLY A 512 -20.64 15.24 -31.18
N ASP A 513 -19.70 15.66 -30.33
CA ASP A 513 -18.27 15.35 -30.50
C ASP A 513 -17.90 13.96 -29.94
N LEU A 514 -18.78 13.36 -29.14
CA LEU A 514 -18.61 12.00 -28.61
C LEU A 514 -18.47 11.01 -29.76
N LYS A 515 -17.40 10.23 -29.73
CA LYS A 515 -17.15 9.20 -30.74
C LYS A 515 -17.96 7.95 -30.40
N PRO A 516 -18.57 7.28 -31.40
CA PRO A 516 -19.16 5.97 -31.19
C PRO A 516 -18.10 4.98 -30.70
N PHE A 517 -18.48 4.05 -29.82
CA PHE A 517 -17.59 3.03 -29.25
C PHE A 517 -16.79 2.25 -30.32
N GLY A 518 -17.46 1.89 -31.43
CA GLY A 518 -16.87 1.14 -32.54
C GLY A 518 -15.88 1.92 -33.42
N ASN A 519 -15.57 3.19 -33.11
CA ASN A 519 -14.56 3.96 -33.84
C ASN A 519 -13.12 3.45 -33.61
N ILE A 520 -12.93 2.59 -32.61
CA ILE A 520 -11.66 1.93 -32.29
C ILE A 520 -11.85 0.42 -32.44
N GLU A 521 -11.08 -0.21 -33.30
CA GLU A 521 -11.05 -1.67 -33.48
C GLU A 521 -10.10 -2.31 -32.44
N ASP A 522 -10.49 -2.24 -31.17
CA ASP A 522 -9.81 -3.00 -30.11
C ASP A 522 -10.37 -4.44 -30.08
N MET A 523 -9.51 -5.42 -30.39
CA MET A 523 -9.90 -6.83 -30.45
C MET A 523 -10.17 -7.45 -29.08
N ASN A 524 -9.76 -6.80 -27.98
CA ASN A 524 -9.83 -7.37 -26.63
C ASN A 524 -11.20 -7.13 -25.95
N PHE A 525 -12.00 -6.17 -26.42
CA PHE A 525 -13.32 -5.89 -25.87
C PHE A 525 -14.37 -5.91 -26.99
N LYS A 526 -15.05 -7.06 -27.13
CA LYS A 526 -16.14 -7.26 -28.09
C LYS A 526 -17.49 -7.10 -27.37
N PRO A 527 -18.20 -5.97 -27.50
CA PRO A 527 -19.45 -5.72 -26.79
C PRO A 527 -20.63 -6.51 -27.36
N ASP A 528 -21.58 -6.89 -26.50
CA ASP A 528 -22.91 -7.39 -26.89
C ASP A 528 -23.86 -6.22 -27.23
N TRP A 529 -23.60 -5.04 -26.65
CA TRP A 529 -24.31 -3.80 -26.91
C TRP A 529 -23.36 -2.61 -27.00
N THR A 530 -23.66 -1.68 -27.91
CA THR A 530 -22.97 -0.38 -27.97
C THR A 530 -23.99 0.75 -28.02
N GLY A 531 -23.66 1.88 -27.38
CA GLY A 531 -24.47 3.08 -27.41
C GLY A 531 -23.63 4.31 -27.08
N GLY A 532 -23.55 5.26 -28.02
CA GLY A 532 -22.63 6.38 -27.90
C GLY A 532 -21.19 5.90 -27.70
N PRO A 533 -20.45 6.44 -26.71
CA PRO A 533 -19.07 6.04 -26.42
C PRO A 533 -18.94 4.78 -25.55
N PHE A 534 -20.04 4.04 -25.31
CA PHE A 534 -20.09 2.91 -24.39
C PHE A 534 -20.24 1.57 -25.11
N GLY A 535 -19.56 0.56 -24.57
CA GLY A 535 -19.74 -0.85 -24.89
C GLY A 535 -20.06 -1.64 -23.61
N LEU A 536 -20.90 -2.66 -23.73
CA LEU A 536 -21.33 -3.52 -22.63
C LEU A 536 -21.39 -4.98 -23.12
N PHE A 537 -20.99 -5.92 -22.29
CA PHE A 537 -21.26 -7.34 -22.48
C PHE A 537 -21.48 -8.05 -21.16
N ILE A 538 -21.96 -9.29 -21.25
CA ILE A 538 -22.10 -10.18 -20.09
C ILE A 538 -20.82 -10.99 -19.96
N GLU A 539 -20.11 -10.75 -18.86
CA GLU A 539 -18.83 -11.42 -18.60
C GLU A 539 -19.06 -12.82 -18.07
N LYS A 540 -20.01 -12.96 -17.13
CA LYS A 540 -20.22 -14.21 -16.41
C LYS A 540 -21.65 -14.36 -15.89
N VAL A 541 -22.13 -15.60 -15.85
CA VAL A 541 -23.33 -15.99 -15.11
C VAL A 541 -22.96 -17.17 -14.22
N ALA A 542 -23.19 -17.09 -12.92
CA ALA A 542 -22.79 -18.12 -11.97
C ALA A 542 -23.74 -18.26 -10.78
N TYR A 543 -23.66 -19.38 -10.07
CA TYR A 543 -24.28 -19.52 -8.75
C TYR A 543 -23.40 -18.89 -7.68
N LYS A 544 -23.99 -18.03 -6.85
CA LYS A 544 -23.32 -17.44 -5.69
C LYS A 544 -23.33 -18.41 -4.50
N ASP A 545 -24.49 -18.96 -4.15
CA ASP A 545 -24.69 -19.85 -2.99
C ASP A 545 -25.63 -21.04 -3.30
N ALA A 546 -25.27 -21.85 -4.31
CA ALA A 546 -26.03 -23.03 -4.82
C ALA A 546 -27.50 -22.81 -5.25
N ARG A 547 -28.09 -21.63 -4.99
CA ARG A 547 -29.51 -21.31 -5.21
C ARG A 547 -29.75 -19.94 -5.85
N GLU A 548 -28.78 -19.03 -5.75
CA GLU A 548 -28.89 -17.67 -6.28
C GLU A 548 -28.01 -17.52 -7.51
N ILE A 549 -28.61 -17.05 -8.62
CA ILE A 549 -27.89 -16.73 -9.85
C ILE A 549 -27.41 -15.29 -9.78
N GLU A 550 -26.11 -15.10 -10.00
CA GLU A 550 -25.44 -13.82 -10.18
C GLU A 550 -25.05 -13.66 -11.66
N ILE A 551 -25.30 -12.48 -12.21
CA ILE A 551 -24.88 -12.08 -13.56
C ILE A 551 -23.88 -10.93 -13.41
N THR A 552 -22.70 -11.10 -13.97
CA THR A 552 -21.64 -10.07 -14.03
C THR A 552 -21.65 -9.40 -15.40
N LEU A 553 -21.87 -8.10 -15.39
CA LEU A 553 -21.80 -7.22 -16.54
C LEU A 553 -20.47 -6.47 -16.55
N GLN A 554 -19.84 -6.36 -17.72
CA GLN A 554 -18.66 -5.54 -17.91
C GLN A 554 -18.91 -4.47 -18.96
N ALA A 555 -18.57 -3.24 -18.61
CA ALA A 555 -18.73 -2.09 -19.47
C ALA A 555 -17.42 -1.34 -19.67
N GLU A 556 -17.26 -0.77 -20.87
CA GLU A 556 -16.13 0.08 -21.22
C GLU A 556 -16.63 1.36 -21.88
N ALA A 557 -16.03 2.48 -21.49
CA ALA A 557 -16.24 3.80 -22.06
C ALA A 557 -14.96 4.23 -22.76
N ARG A 558 -15.06 4.78 -23.98
CA ARG A 558 -13.90 5.20 -24.77
C ARG A 558 -13.98 6.65 -25.19
N GLN A 559 -12.84 7.35 -25.18
CA GLN A 559 -12.67 8.69 -25.77
C GLN A 559 -13.67 9.74 -25.25
N ILE A 560 -14.00 9.71 -23.95
CA ILE A 560 -14.86 10.73 -23.34
C ILE A 560 -13.96 11.83 -22.77
N GLU A 561 -14.07 13.02 -23.36
CA GLU A 561 -13.33 14.21 -22.95
C GLU A 561 -13.99 14.92 -21.77
N ASN A 562 -13.26 15.81 -21.09
CA ASN A 562 -13.75 16.61 -19.97
C ASN A 562 -14.28 15.84 -18.74
N ILE A 563 -13.91 14.58 -18.54
CA ILE A 563 -14.36 13.80 -17.36
C ILE A 563 -13.45 14.00 -16.14
N GLY A 564 -12.19 14.40 -16.33
CA GLY A 564 -11.23 14.55 -15.24
C GLY A 564 -10.67 13.20 -14.77
N LYS A 565 -10.01 13.18 -13.60
CA LYS A 565 -9.52 11.93 -12.99
C LYS A 565 -10.65 11.13 -12.31
N ASP A 566 -11.67 11.84 -11.83
CA ASP A 566 -12.81 11.28 -11.12
C ASP A 566 -13.90 10.86 -12.10
N THR A 567 -14.25 9.58 -12.09
CA THR A 567 -15.18 8.97 -13.05
C THR A 567 -16.57 8.75 -12.47
N GLU A 568 -16.88 9.37 -11.32
CA GLU A 568 -18.24 9.45 -10.74
C GLU A 568 -19.30 10.01 -11.72
N ARG A 569 -18.82 10.70 -12.76
CA ARG A 569 -19.60 11.25 -13.88
C ARG A 569 -20.12 10.20 -14.87
N ILE A 570 -19.63 8.96 -14.80
CA ILE A 570 -20.04 7.86 -15.67
C ILE A 570 -20.55 6.71 -14.79
N ARG A 571 -21.78 6.28 -15.04
CA ARG A 571 -22.45 5.25 -14.23
C ARG A 571 -23.14 4.20 -15.09
N LEU A 572 -23.12 2.96 -14.64
CA LEU A 572 -23.91 1.85 -15.16
C LEU A 572 -24.97 1.46 -14.13
N ALA A 573 -26.25 1.44 -14.52
CA ALA A 573 -27.33 0.89 -13.71
C ALA A 573 -28.12 -0.16 -14.47
N VAL A 574 -28.61 -1.17 -13.75
CA VAL A 574 -29.56 -2.16 -14.25
C VAL A 574 -30.91 -1.84 -13.64
N SER A 575 -31.96 -1.77 -14.45
CA SER A 575 -33.29 -1.38 -14.01
C SER A 575 -34.27 -2.54 -13.91
N SER A 576 -34.09 -3.59 -14.72
CA SER A 576 -34.97 -4.77 -14.70
C SER A 576 -34.33 -5.98 -15.36
N VAL A 577 -34.74 -7.16 -14.92
CA VAL A 577 -34.49 -8.45 -15.59
C VAL A 577 -35.83 -9.16 -15.70
N LYS A 578 -36.31 -9.45 -16.91
CA LYS A 578 -37.66 -9.98 -17.13
C LYS A 578 -37.67 -11.35 -17.77
N ASP A 579 -38.70 -12.14 -17.45
CA ASP A 579 -39.04 -13.36 -18.18
C ASP A 579 -39.81 -13.08 -19.49
N ALA A 580 -40.20 -14.13 -20.21
CA ALA A 580 -40.93 -13.99 -21.48
C ALA A 580 -42.35 -13.41 -21.32
N GLU A 581 -42.95 -13.62 -20.15
CA GLU A 581 -44.27 -13.10 -19.76
C GLU A 581 -44.21 -11.65 -19.24
N GLY A 582 -43.02 -11.13 -18.96
CA GLY A 582 -42.75 -9.77 -18.50
C GLY A 582 -42.67 -9.62 -16.98
N ASN A 583 -42.62 -10.71 -16.22
CA ASN A 583 -42.46 -10.69 -14.77
C ASN A 583 -41.03 -10.31 -14.38
N GLU A 584 -40.88 -9.56 -13.30
CA GLU A 584 -39.57 -9.13 -12.78
C GLU A 584 -38.84 -10.26 -12.05
N LEU A 585 -37.61 -10.54 -12.47
CA LEU A 585 -36.70 -11.53 -11.92
C LEU A 585 -35.54 -10.90 -11.14
N LEU A 586 -35.30 -9.59 -11.24
CA LEU A 586 -34.26 -8.92 -10.45
C LEU A 586 -34.65 -8.95 -8.96
N LYS A 587 -33.70 -9.35 -8.10
CA LYS A 587 -33.91 -9.39 -6.66
C LYS A 587 -33.92 -7.98 -6.07
N GLU A 588 -34.83 -7.71 -5.15
CA GLU A 588 -34.81 -6.47 -4.35
C GLU A 588 -33.90 -6.68 -3.14
N GLU A 589 -32.91 -5.79 -2.98
CA GLU A 589 -31.88 -5.88 -1.95
C GLU A 589 -31.86 -4.58 -1.14
N THR A 590 -32.07 -4.68 0.17
CA THR A 590 -32.08 -3.51 1.07
C THR A 590 -30.69 -3.19 1.64
N CYS A 591 -29.74 -4.12 1.54
CA CYS A 591 -28.37 -3.98 2.03
C CYS A 591 -27.42 -4.86 1.19
N GLY A 592 -26.11 -4.56 1.23
CA GLY A 592 -25.04 -5.15 0.42
C GLY A 592 -24.31 -4.12 -0.45
N LYS A 593 -22.97 -4.19 -0.52
CA LYS A 593 -22.16 -3.26 -1.36
C LYS A 593 -22.54 -3.25 -2.83
N ASP A 594 -22.91 -4.42 -3.37
CA ASP A 594 -23.17 -4.61 -4.79
C ASP A 594 -24.66 -4.64 -5.12
N ARG A 595 -25.52 -4.12 -4.24
CA ARG A 595 -26.98 -4.16 -4.39
C ARG A 595 -27.45 -3.85 -5.80
N ASN A 596 -28.44 -4.58 -6.27
CA ASN A 596 -29.02 -4.45 -7.61
C ASN A 596 -29.48 -3.03 -7.95
N ASP A 597 -30.05 -2.29 -6.99
CA ASP A 597 -30.60 -0.95 -7.19
C ASP A 597 -29.53 0.16 -7.27
N LEU A 598 -28.31 -0.11 -6.81
CA LEU A 598 -27.22 0.85 -6.84
C LEU A 598 -26.53 0.87 -8.22
N PRO A 599 -26.26 2.07 -8.80
CA PRO A 599 -25.39 2.16 -9.96
C PRO A 599 -23.96 1.81 -9.56
N VAL A 600 -23.19 1.30 -10.52
CA VAL A 600 -21.73 1.24 -10.38
C VAL A 600 -21.09 2.39 -11.14
N TYR A 601 -20.05 2.97 -10.57
CA TYR A 601 -19.24 4.00 -11.20
C TYR A 601 -18.13 3.37 -12.02
N PHE A 602 -17.76 4.05 -13.11
CA PHE A 602 -16.57 3.63 -13.84
C PHE A 602 -15.32 3.90 -13.02
N THR A 603 -14.26 3.14 -13.31
CA THR A 603 -12.92 3.33 -12.75
C THR A 603 -12.18 4.45 -13.48
N SER A 604 -11.10 4.96 -12.88
CA SER A 604 -10.25 6.02 -13.44
C SER A 604 -9.90 5.81 -14.91
N LEU A 605 -9.69 6.90 -15.66
CA LEU A 605 -9.28 6.80 -17.06
C LEU A 605 -7.88 6.18 -17.18
N PHE A 606 -7.79 5.04 -17.86
CA PHE A 606 -6.53 4.38 -18.19
C PHE A 606 -6.15 4.62 -19.65
N PRO A 607 -4.85 4.68 -19.97
CA PRO A 607 -4.39 4.66 -21.35
C PRO A 607 -4.65 3.27 -21.96
N GLY A 608 -5.36 3.25 -23.09
CA GLY A 608 -5.43 2.11 -23.99
C GLY A 608 -4.59 2.39 -25.23
N SER A 609 -4.19 1.34 -25.95
CA SER A 609 -3.57 1.48 -27.25
C SER A 609 -4.18 0.47 -28.22
N TRP A 610 -4.26 0.85 -29.50
CA TRP A 610 -4.66 -0.06 -30.56
C TRP A 610 -3.73 0.13 -31.76
N TYR A 611 -3.57 -0.92 -32.55
CA TYR A 611 -2.66 -0.92 -33.68
C TYR A 611 -3.39 -0.44 -34.94
N LYS A 612 -2.92 0.66 -35.53
CA LYS A 612 -3.48 1.24 -36.75
C LYS A 612 -2.36 1.70 -37.68
N ASP A 613 -2.43 1.28 -38.95
CA ASP A 613 -1.50 1.69 -40.00
C ASP A 613 0.00 1.56 -39.61
N GLY A 614 0.34 0.45 -38.95
CA GLY A 614 1.72 0.18 -38.54
C GLY A 614 2.14 0.77 -37.19
N ASN A 615 1.29 1.58 -36.54
CA ASN A 615 1.62 2.33 -35.34
C ASN A 615 0.61 2.07 -34.19
N PHE A 616 1.09 2.12 -32.94
CA PHE A 616 0.20 2.14 -31.78
C PHE A 616 -0.40 3.53 -31.60
N VAL A 617 -1.72 3.61 -31.67
CA VAL A 617 -2.49 4.82 -31.39
C VAL A 617 -3.04 4.72 -29.98
N SER A 618 -2.68 5.68 -29.13
CA SER A 618 -3.19 5.74 -27.75
C SER A 618 -4.60 6.34 -27.70
N TYR A 619 -5.42 5.83 -26.79
CA TYR A 619 -6.73 6.35 -26.46
C TYR A 619 -6.97 6.24 -24.95
N ARG A 620 -8.05 6.85 -24.44
CA ARG A 620 -8.43 6.73 -23.03
C ARG A 620 -9.67 5.89 -22.89
N LYS A 621 -9.67 5.03 -21.88
CA LYS A 621 -10.81 4.19 -21.54
C LYS A 621 -11.05 4.14 -20.05
N ALA A 622 -12.29 3.89 -19.68
CA ALA A 622 -12.71 3.63 -18.31
C ALA A 622 -13.56 2.35 -18.31
N ASN A 623 -13.48 1.57 -17.25
CA ASN A 623 -14.20 0.29 -17.14
C ASN A 623 -15.13 0.30 -15.92
N ALA A 624 -16.21 -0.45 -16.01
CA ALA A 624 -17.07 -0.75 -14.86
C ALA A 624 -17.48 -2.23 -14.87
N GLU A 625 -17.63 -2.80 -13.67
CA GLU A 625 -18.20 -4.13 -13.47
C GLU A 625 -19.46 -4.01 -12.62
N LYS A 626 -20.58 -4.55 -13.08
CA LYS A 626 -21.83 -4.60 -12.29
C LYS A 626 -22.26 -6.04 -12.10
N LYS A 627 -22.37 -6.46 -10.84
CA LYS A 627 -23.00 -7.73 -10.48
C LYS A 627 -24.46 -7.51 -10.15
N ILE A 628 -25.33 -8.37 -10.66
CA ILE A 628 -26.75 -8.40 -10.32
C ILE A 628 -27.19 -9.80 -9.91
N ARG A 629 -28.16 -9.90 -9.01
CA ARG A 629 -28.73 -11.18 -8.55
C ARG A 629 -30.19 -11.33 -8.92
N LEU A 630 -30.58 -12.54 -9.29
CA LEU A 630 -31.96 -12.88 -9.57
C LEU A 630 -32.69 -13.35 -8.30
N LYS A 631 -34.02 -13.30 -8.33
CA LYS A 631 -34.88 -13.83 -7.27
C LYS A 631 -34.62 -15.32 -7.06
N GLU A 632 -34.80 -15.79 -5.82
CA GLU A 632 -34.65 -17.21 -5.50
C GLU A 632 -35.59 -18.07 -6.36
N GLY A 633 -35.07 -19.15 -6.93
CA GLY A 633 -35.80 -20.05 -7.82
C GLY A 633 -35.88 -19.61 -9.28
N ALA A 634 -35.40 -18.41 -9.64
CA ALA A 634 -35.26 -18.01 -11.04
C ALA A 634 -34.17 -18.83 -11.73
N THR A 635 -34.41 -19.21 -12.98
CA THR A 635 -33.43 -19.91 -13.83
C THR A 635 -32.93 -19.01 -14.94
N ILE A 636 -31.69 -19.21 -15.40
CA ILE A 636 -31.13 -18.42 -16.49
C ILE A 636 -31.94 -18.55 -17.79
N SER A 637 -32.56 -19.71 -18.01
CA SER A 637 -33.41 -20.00 -19.16
C SER A 637 -34.73 -19.21 -19.18
N GLN A 638 -35.19 -18.72 -18.03
CA GLN A 638 -36.38 -17.88 -17.93
C GLN A 638 -36.08 -16.45 -18.39
N VAL A 639 -34.83 -15.99 -18.29
CA VAL A 639 -34.50 -14.60 -18.58
C VAL A 639 -34.63 -14.32 -20.08
N SER A 640 -35.58 -13.44 -20.43
CA SER A 640 -35.82 -13.02 -21.81
C SER A 640 -35.15 -11.68 -22.13
N GLN A 641 -35.03 -10.81 -21.12
CA GLN A 641 -34.61 -9.43 -21.31
C GLN A 641 -33.94 -8.87 -20.06
N LEU A 642 -32.78 -8.23 -20.24
CA LEU A 642 -32.10 -7.42 -19.22
C LEU A 642 -32.06 -5.98 -19.71
N ASN A 643 -32.58 -5.05 -18.92
CA ASN A 643 -32.59 -3.63 -19.22
C ASN A 643 -31.77 -2.82 -18.22
N GLY A 644 -31.12 -1.79 -18.71
CA GLY A 644 -30.41 -0.83 -17.89
C GLY A 644 -30.06 0.42 -18.67
N SER A 645 -29.18 1.24 -18.11
CA SER A 645 -28.74 2.48 -18.75
C SER A 645 -27.33 2.86 -18.34
N MET A 646 -26.60 3.45 -19.29
CA MET A 646 -25.39 4.20 -19.00
C MET A 646 -25.76 5.66 -18.80
N PHE A 647 -25.27 6.27 -17.72
CA PHE A 647 -25.46 7.69 -17.42
C PHE A 647 -24.13 8.41 -17.56
N LEU A 648 -24.15 9.51 -18.31
CA LEU A 648 -23.02 10.40 -18.53
C LEU A 648 -23.38 11.80 -18.07
N ASP A 649 -22.67 12.34 -17.08
CA ASP A 649 -22.70 13.74 -16.70
C ASP A 649 -21.52 14.49 -17.35
N LEU A 650 -21.71 14.93 -18.59
CA LEU A 650 -20.67 15.49 -19.46
C LEU A 650 -20.51 17.00 -19.23
N PRO A 651 -19.34 17.49 -18.78
CA PRO A 651 -19.04 18.91 -18.76
C PRO A 651 -18.90 19.45 -20.18
N ILE A 652 -19.86 20.25 -20.59
CA ILE A 652 -19.90 20.88 -21.92
C ILE A 652 -19.28 22.27 -21.93
N ARG A 653 -19.14 22.90 -20.76
CA ARG A 653 -18.39 24.14 -20.57
C ARG A 653 -17.48 24.04 -19.38
N THR A 654 -16.20 24.28 -19.60
CA THR A 654 -15.18 24.35 -18.55
C THR A 654 -14.57 25.74 -18.49
N GLU A 655 -14.08 26.12 -17.32
CA GLU A 655 -13.25 27.31 -17.16
C GLU A 655 -11.85 26.89 -16.74
N ARG A 656 -10.86 27.39 -17.48
CA ARG A 656 -9.45 27.24 -17.16
C ARG A 656 -8.94 28.49 -16.45
N ILE A 657 -8.49 28.31 -15.21
CA ILE A 657 -7.93 29.39 -14.39
C ILE A 657 -6.45 29.11 -14.16
N LEU A 658 -5.60 30.05 -14.57
CA LEU A 658 -4.16 30.01 -14.31
C LEU A 658 -3.80 30.92 -13.13
N VAL A 659 -3.28 30.32 -12.07
CA VAL A 659 -2.79 31.01 -10.89
C VAL A 659 -1.27 31.06 -10.98
N LYS A 660 -0.70 32.26 -11.07
CA LYS A 660 0.76 32.44 -11.23
C LYS A 660 1.44 32.52 -9.87
N ALA A 661 2.58 31.86 -9.69
CA ALA A 661 3.39 31.97 -8.48
C ALA A 661 3.80 33.44 -8.19
N PRO A 662 3.96 33.85 -6.90
CA PRO A 662 3.87 33.02 -5.69
C PRO A 662 2.44 32.62 -5.35
N LEU A 663 2.18 31.31 -5.19
CA LEU A 663 0.81 30.77 -5.07
C LEU A 663 0.18 31.01 -3.69
N ALA A 664 0.99 31.26 -2.67
CA ALA A 664 0.54 31.39 -1.28
C ALA A 664 -0.62 32.38 -1.13
N ASN A 665 -1.69 31.95 -0.46
CA ASN A 665 -2.91 32.71 -0.17
C ASN A 665 -3.74 33.13 -1.39
N GLN A 666 -3.38 32.71 -2.61
CA GLN A 666 -4.24 32.91 -3.76
C GLN A 666 -5.46 32.01 -3.66
N ILE A 667 -6.61 32.54 -4.09
CA ILE A 667 -7.90 31.86 -3.99
C ILE A 667 -8.51 31.78 -5.37
N VAL A 668 -8.99 30.60 -5.72
CA VAL A 668 -9.89 30.36 -6.85
C VAL A 668 -11.25 29.99 -6.27
N GLN A 669 -12.30 30.74 -6.60
CA GLN A 669 -13.63 30.52 -6.05
C GLN A 669 -14.72 30.82 -7.07
N ASP A 670 -15.76 29.99 -7.08
CA ASP A 670 -17.07 30.30 -7.66
C ASP A 670 -18.21 29.94 -6.68
N ASP A 671 -19.46 29.90 -7.16
CA ASP A 671 -20.65 29.61 -6.35
C ASP A 671 -20.71 28.18 -5.79
N HIS A 672 -19.86 27.26 -6.28
CA HIS A 672 -19.90 25.84 -5.93
C HIS A 672 -18.64 25.36 -5.23
N VAL A 673 -17.49 25.96 -5.53
CA VAL A 673 -16.20 25.50 -5.04
C VAL A 673 -15.28 26.64 -4.63
N ARG A 674 -14.45 26.37 -3.63
CA ARG A 674 -13.39 27.26 -3.17
C ARG A 674 -12.10 26.49 -2.98
N ILE A 675 -11.05 26.99 -3.64
CA ILE A 675 -9.69 26.45 -3.62
C ILE A 675 -8.77 27.55 -3.08
N ARG A 676 -8.08 27.28 -1.97
CA ARG A 676 -7.10 28.20 -1.38
C ARG A 676 -5.71 27.60 -1.50
N PHE A 677 -4.84 28.24 -2.26
CA PHE A 677 -3.45 27.80 -2.42
C PHE A 677 -2.61 28.16 -1.20
N LYS A 678 -1.79 27.21 -0.75
CA LYS A 678 -0.85 27.37 0.35
C LYS A 678 0.54 27.72 -0.18
N GLU A 679 1.49 27.92 0.73
CA GLU A 679 2.90 28.11 0.36
C GLU A 679 3.43 26.87 -0.39
N SER A 680 3.69 27.04 -1.68
CA SER A 680 4.22 25.99 -2.56
C SER A 680 5.75 25.98 -2.51
N ARG A 681 6.36 24.81 -2.32
CA ARG A 681 7.82 24.62 -2.37
C ARG A 681 8.27 24.21 -3.78
N PRO A 682 9.57 24.26 -4.10
CA PRO A 682 10.06 23.71 -5.36
C PRO A 682 9.58 22.26 -5.53
N GLY A 683 8.85 21.99 -6.61
CA GLY A 683 8.27 20.67 -6.88
C GLY A 683 7.03 20.29 -6.08
N GLN A 684 6.44 21.16 -5.25
CA GLN A 684 5.26 20.78 -4.45
C GLN A 684 4.13 21.80 -4.52
N LEU A 685 2.93 21.34 -4.86
CA LEU A 685 1.70 22.13 -4.90
C LEU A 685 0.81 21.77 -3.71
N ALA A 686 0.53 22.72 -2.83
CA ALA A 686 -0.34 22.55 -1.67
C ALA A 686 -1.56 23.49 -1.72
N TYR A 687 -2.74 22.97 -1.44
CA TYR A 687 -4.00 23.73 -1.48
C TYR A 687 -5.10 23.09 -0.62
N ASP A 688 -6.08 23.90 -0.23
CA ASP A 688 -7.31 23.44 0.40
C ASP A 688 -8.47 23.48 -0.60
N ILE A 689 -9.33 22.46 -0.61
CA ILE A 689 -10.58 22.41 -1.38
C ILE A 689 -11.77 22.36 -0.44
N SER A 690 -12.82 23.13 -0.73
CA SER A 690 -14.13 23.03 -0.08
C SER A 690 -15.27 23.26 -1.09
N GLY A 691 -16.49 22.81 -0.76
CA GLY A 691 -17.66 22.86 -1.65
C GLY A 691 -17.85 21.59 -2.50
N LYS A 692 -18.55 21.71 -3.63
CA LYS A 692 -18.92 20.58 -4.51
C LYS A 692 -17.72 20.09 -5.30
N LYS A 693 -17.08 19.01 -4.83
CA LYS A 693 -15.84 18.46 -5.42
C LYS A 693 -15.98 18.08 -6.89
N ASN A 694 -17.15 17.57 -7.31
CA ASN A 694 -17.41 17.23 -8.71
C ASN A 694 -17.32 18.45 -9.66
N HIS A 695 -17.40 19.69 -9.18
CA HIS A 695 -17.16 20.88 -10.01
C HIS A 695 -15.68 21.09 -10.40
N ILE A 696 -14.74 20.33 -9.83
CA ILE A 696 -13.31 20.39 -10.19
C ILE A 696 -12.99 19.19 -11.09
N LEU A 697 -12.46 19.45 -12.29
CA LEU A 697 -11.96 18.38 -13.18
C LEU A 697 -10.48 18.07 -12.98
N ALA A 698 -9.68 19.08 -12.68
CA ALA A 698 -8.26 18.94 -12.37
C ALA A 698 -7.67 20.17 -11.68
N ILE A 699 -6.63 19.92 -10.88
CA ILE A 699 -5.69 20.92 -10.41
C ILE A 699 -4.29 20.42 -10.77
N ARG A 700 -3.51 21.19 -11.53
CA ARG A 700 -2.21 20.77 -12.09
C ARG A 700 -1.12 21.82 -11.88
N ALA A 701 0.12 21.38 -11.73
CA ALA A 701 1.28 22.27 -11.75
C ALA A 701 1.89 22.37 -13.15
N LEU A 702 2.30 23.59 -13.52
CA LEU A 702 2.88 23.91 -14.82
C LEU A 702 4.21 24.63 -14.65
N ASN A 703 5.14 24.35 -15.55
CA ASN A 703 6.44 25.01 -15.63
C ASN A 703 6.35 26.41 -16.28
N GLN A 704 7.50 27.03 -16.53
CA GLN A 704 7.58 28.36 -17.16
C GLN A 704 6.98 28.40 -18.58
N ASP A 705 7.06 27.29 -19.31
CA ASP A 705 6.51 27.12 -20.66
C ASP A 705 5.02 26.74 -20.65
N GLN A 706 4.36 26.76 -19.50
CA GLN A 706 2.98 26.28 -19.31
C GLN A 706 2.78 24.81 -19.72
N LYS A 707 3.81 23.98 -19.58
CA LYS A 707 3.70 22.53 -19.74
C LYS A 707 3.38 21.89 -18.39
N VAL A 708 2.46 20.92 -18.41
CA VAL A 708 2.07 20.17 -17.21
C VAL A 708 3.26 19.34 -16.72
N LEU A 709 3.60 19.50 -15.45
CA LEU A 709 4.66 18.73 -14.78
C LEU A 709 4.18 17.31 -14.46
N SER A 710 5.09 16.35 -14.46
CA SER A 710 4.80 14.98 -14.03
C SER A 710 4.65 14.93 -12.52
N SER A 711 3.53 14.39 -12.03
CA SER A 711 3.29 14.18 -10.60
C SER A 711 3.92 12.88 -10.11
N SER A 712 4.57 12.89 -8.95
CA SER A 712 5.15 11.68 -8.32
C SER A 712 4.31 11.12 -7.17
N GLY A 713 3.39 11.90 -6.61
CA GLY A 713 2.50 11.48 -5.53
C GLY A 713 1.47 12.56 -5.17
N GLU A 714 0.33 12.14 -4.63
CA GLU A 714 -0.70 13.03 -4.10
C GLU A 714 -1.13 12.53 -2.72
N PHE A 715 -0.98 13.38 -1.72
CA PHE A 715 -1.48 13.17 -0.37
C PHE A 715 -2.67 14.09 -0.14
N SER A 716 -3.73 13.57 0.47
CA SER A 716 -4.88 14.40 0.79
C SER A 716 -5.58 13.94 2.06
N ILE A 717 -5.95 14.90 2.91
CA ILE A 717 -6.53 14.66 4.22
C ILE A 717 -7.73 15.59 4.44
N ASP A 718 -8.86 15.04 4.89
CA ASP A 718 -10.01 15.87 5.26
C ASP A 718 -9.68 16.65 6.53
N ARG A 719 -10.23 17.86 6.66
CA ARG A 719 -10.01 18.66 7.88
C ARG A 719 -10.72 18.05 9.07
N PHE A 720 -10.04 18.00 10.22
CA PHE A 720 -10.53 17.29 11.40
C PHE A 720 -11.83 17.88 11.96
N PHE A 721 -12.00 19.20 11.87
CA PHE A 721 -13.14 19.90 12.48
C PHE A 721 -13.82 20.87 11.52
N GLY A 722 -13.77 20.70 10.20
CA GLY A 722 -14.44 21.65 9.30
C GLY A 722 -14.61 21.12 7.89
N PRO A 723 -15.39 21.81 7.05
CA PRO A 723 -15.60 21.38 5.68
C PRO A 723 -14.32 21.50 4.86
N GLY A 724 -14.12 20.54 3.97
CA GLY A 724 -13.05 20.56 3.00
C GLY A 724 -11.85 19.65 3.31
N LYS A 725 -10.92 19.64 2.37
CA LYS A 725 -9.76 18.74 2.32
C LYS A 725 -8.51 19.55 2.04
N THR A 726 -7.41 19.24 2.73
CA THR A 726 -6.08 19.70 2.35
C THR A 726 -5.44 18.68 1.41
N VAL A 727 -4.90 19.16 0.30
CA VAL A 727 -4.24 18.34 -0.72
C VAL A 727 -2.82 18.87 -0.95
N THR A 728 -1.89 17.93 -1.05
CA THR A 728 -0.49 18.17 -1.41
C THR A 728 -0.13 17.23 -2.55
N THR A 729 0.41 17.77 -3.64
CA THR A 729 0.85 17.00 -4.80
C THR A 729 2.30 17.32 -5.11
N ASP A 730 3.13 16.28 -5.22
CA ASP A 730 4.54 16.40 -5.58
C ASP A 730 4.74 16.26 -7.10
N TYR A 731 5.66 17.05 -7.63
CA TYR A 731 5.94 17.24 -9.06
C TYR A 731 7.44 17.26 -9.33
N GLN A 732 7.82 16.75 -10.50
CA GLN A 732 9.20 16.75 -10.99
C GLN A 732 9.48 18.04 -11.79
N GLY A 733 9.80 19.14 -11.11
CA GLY A 733 10.18 20.41 -11.76
C GLY A 733 9.80 21.66 -10.98
N ASN A 734 10.04 22.83 -11.56
CA ASN A 734 9.70 24.12 -10.94
C ASN A 734 8.27 24.54 -11.28
N ILE A 735 7.45 24.72 -10.25
CA ILE A 735 6.06 25.15 -10.40
C ILE A 735 6.01 26.67 -10.58
N LEU A 736 5.58 27.14 -11.75
CA LEU A 736 5.33 28.56 -12.01
C LEU A 736 3.83 28.91 -12.06
N TYR A 737 3.00 27.96 -12.47
CA TYR A 737 1.55 28.13 -12.47
C TYR A 737 0.84 26.93 -11.86
N ALA A 738 -0.29 27.19 -11.21
CA ALA A 738 -1.30 26.19 -10.94
C ALA A 738 -2.47 26.40 -11.91
N GLU A 739 -2.83 25.36 -12.65
CA GLU A 739 -4.01 25.32 -13.51
C GLU A 739 -5.16 24.66 -12.76
N VAL A 740 -6.27 25.37 -12.64
CA VAL A 740 -7.52 24.86 -12.11
C VAL A 740 -8.54 24.77 -13.24
N ILE A 741 -9.14 23.60 -13.40
CA ILE A 741 -10.18 23.35 -14.41
C ILE A 741 -11.51 23.13 -13.69
N LEU A 742 -12.43 24.08 -13.87
CA LEU A 742 -13.76 24.07 -13.25
C LEU A 742 -14.85 23.73 -14.25
N VAL A 743 -15.90 23.04 -13.79
CA VAL A 743 -17.13 22.78 -14.53
C VAL A 743 -18.08 23.96 -14.38
N LYS A 744 -18.48 24.57 -15.50
CA LYS A 744 -19.46 25.66 -15.54
C LYS A 744 -20.83 25.20 -15.97
N GLU A 745 -20.88 24.22 -16.85
CA GLU A 745 -22.12 23.64 -17.35
C GLU A 745 -21.90 22.17 -17.70
N SER A 746 -22.82 21.32 -17.28
CA SER A 746 -22.85 19.91 -17.65
C SER A 746 -24.20 19.53 -18.22
N ILE A 747 -24.20 18.56 -19.13
CA ILE A 747 -25.42 17.89 -19.59
C ILE A 747 -25.39 16.44 -19.11
N LYS A 748 -26.50 16.02 -18.51
CA LYS A 748 -26.78 14.61 -18.19
C LYS A 748 -27.38 13.93 -19.42
N LYS A 749 -26.75 12.86 -19.88
CA LYS A 749 -27.20 12.04 -21.00
C LYS A 749 -27.35 10.59 -20.56
N GLU A 750 -28.49 10.00 -20.91
CA GLU A 750 -28.79 8.59 -20.70
C GLU A 750 -28.67 7.81 -22.02
N PHE A 751 -28.07 6.64 -21.95
CA PHE A 751 -27.95 5.69 -23.04
C PHE A 751 -28.57 4.35 -22.58
N PRO A 752 -29.86 4.13 -22.88
CA PRO A 752 -30.54 2.91 -22.47
C PRO A 752 -30.05 1.71 -23.27
N PHE A 753 -29.99 0.55 -22.63
CA PHE A 753 -29.63 -0.72 -23.26
C PHE A 753 -30.61 -1.83 -22.93
N THR A 754 -30.71 -2.78 -23.86
CA THR A 754 -31.49 -4.00 -23.73
C THR A 754 -30.68 -5.16 -24.26
N LEU A 755 -30.41 -6.14 -23.41
CA LEU A 755 -29.78 -7.41 -23.78
C LEU A 755 -30.88 -8.49 -23.83
N LYS A 756 -30.94 -9.22 -24.95
CA LYS A 756 -31.87 -10.35 -25.14
C LYS A 756 -31.21 -11.71 -24.96
N THR A 757 -29.88 -11.74 -25.00
CA THR A 757 -29.07 -12.93 -24.76
C THR A 757 -28.33 -12.70 -23.46
N ILE A 758 -28.55 -13.57 -22.47
CA ILE A 758 -27.96 -13.41 -21.14
C ILE A 758 -26.74 -14.31 -20.92
N LEU A 759 -26.50 -15.26 -21.83
CA LEU A 759 -25.30 -16.09 -21.80
C LEU A 759 -24.11 -15.35 -22.43
N PRO A 760 -22.92 -15.41 -21.81
CA PRO A 760 -21.70 -14.83 -22.38
C PRO A 760 -21.41 -15.40 -23.78
N VAL A 761 -21.00 -14.52 -24.70
CA VAL A 761 -20.62 -14.92 -26.06
C VAL A 761 -19.30 -15.70 -26.03
N GLN A 762 -19.34 -16.96 -26.44
CA GLN A 762 -18.16 -17.82 -26.57
C GLN A 762 -17.37 -17.48 -27.84
N GLU A 763 -16.04 -17.38 -27.74
CA GLU A 763 -15.18 -17.08 -28.89
C GLU A 763 -15.03 -18.26 -29.85
N LYS A 764 -14.56 -18.01 -31.07
CA LYS A 764 -14.19 -19.09 -32.01
C LYS A 764 -12.81 -19.63 -31.64
N ALA A 765 -12.67 -20.96 -31.68
CA ALA A 765 -11.38 -21.61 -31.44
C ALA A 765 -10.35 -21.21 -32.51
N PHE A 766 -9.08 -21.12 -32.12
CA PHE A 766 -7.96 -20.84 -33.03
C PHE A 766 -7.55 -22.04 -33.93
N GLY A 767 -8.46 -23.00 -34.12
CA GLY A 767 -8.23 -24.26 -34.83
C GLY A 767 -8.47 -25.46 -33.92
N PRO A 768 -8.48 -26.70 -34.48
CA PRO A 768 -8.67 -27.90 -33.68
C PRO A 768 -7.45 -28.13 -32.78
N TYR A 769 -7.69 -28.24 -31.47
CA TYR A 769 -6.69 -28.68 -30.51
C TYR A 769 -6.69 -30.21 -30.44
N ILE A 770 -5.50 -30.80 -30.30
CA ILE A 770 -5.33 -32.25 -30.21
C ILE A 770 -4.79 -32.56 -28.83
N PHE A 771 -5.58 -33.32 -28.05
CA PHE A 771 -5.15 -33.84 -26.77
C PHE A 771 -4.12 -34.95 -26.98
N MET A 772 -3.02 -34.90 -26.24
CA MET A 772 -2.09 -36.03 -26.20
C MET A 772 -2.74 -37.23 -25.52
N PRO A 773 -2.47 -38.46 -25.97
CA PRO A 773 -3.01 -39.66 -25.34
C PRO A 773 -2.51 -39.77 -23.90
N LEU A 774 -3.42 -40.09 -22.98
CA LEU A 774 -3.09 -40.35 -21.58
C LEU A 774 -2.59 -41.78 -21.45
N ASP A 775 -1.32 -41.94 -21.08
CA ASP A 775 -0.67 -43.24 -20.94
C ASP A 775 -0.74 -43.78 -19.50
N THR A 776 -0.93 -45.08 -19.37
CA THR A 776 -0.86 -45.80 -18.09
C THR A 776 0.55 -46.30 -17.81
N LEU A 777 0.97 -46.28 -16.54
CA LEU A 777 2.27 -46.78 -16.12
C LEU A 777 2.15 -47.47 -14.76
N THR A 778 2.75 -48.65 -14.61
CA THR A 778 2.89 -49.31 -13.29
C THR A 778 4.17 -48.84 -12.61
N LEU A 779 4.21 -48.90 -11.29
CA LEU A 779 5.39 -48.52 -10.51
C LEU A 779 6.60 -49.41 -10.84
N LYS A 780 6.37 -50.70 -11.13
CA LYS A 780 7.42 -51.60 -11.62
C LYS A 780 8.01 -51.12 -12.95
N ALA A 781 7.16 -50.74 -13.91
CA ALA A 781 7.63 -50.23 -15.19
C ALA A 781 8.34 -48.87 -15.05
N PHE A 782 7.91 -48.05 -14.09
CA PHE A 782 8.61 -46.82 -13.70
C PHE A 782 10.02 -47.12 -13.17
N ASP A 783 10.15 -48.10 -12.28
CA ASP A 783 11.43 -48.53 -11.72
C ASP A 783 12.40 -49.03 -12.79
N ASP A 784 11.92 -49.92 -13.65
CA ASP A 784 12.75 -50.58 -14.64
C ASP A 784 13.31 -49.61 -15.70
N LYS A 785 12.62 -48.49 -15.97
CA LYS A 785 12.92 -47.61 -17.11
C LYS A 785 13.28 -46.17 -16.75
N TYR A 786 12.69 -45.62 -15.69
CA TYR A 786 12.71 -44.17 -15.44
C TYR A 786 13.34 -43.78 -14.11
N ALA A 787 13.23 -44.61 -13.07
CA ALA A 787 13.71 -44.26 -11.73
C ALA A 787 15.21 -43.94 -11.64
N LEU A 788 16.01 -44.45 -12.59
CA LEU A 788 17.46 -44.26 -12.67
C LEU A 788 17.88 -43.21 -13.72
N LEU A 789 16.94 -42.55 -14.39
CA LEU A 789 17.28 -41.50 -15.35
C LEU A 789 17.81 -40.26 -14.63
N THR A 790 18.82 -39.63 -15.23
CA THR A 790 19.32 -38.34 -14.75
C THR A 790 18.27 -37.26 -15.04
N PRO A 791 17.93 -36.41 -14.05
CA PRO A 791 17.08 -35.26 -14.29
C PRO A 791 17.67 -34.31 -15.36
N PRO A 792 16.84 -33.58 -16.12
CA PRO A 792 17.31 -32.62 -17.11
C PRO A 792 18.10 -31.48 -16.43
N ALA A 793 19.33 -31.24 -16.90
CA ALA A 793 20.19 -30.19 -16.39
C ALA A 793 19.85 -28.84 -17.03
N ILE A 794 19.02 -28.04 -16.35
CA ILE A 794 18.56 -26.73 -16.85
C ILE A 794 19.20 -25.64 -16.00
N SER A 795 20.08 -24.83 -16.60
CA SER A 795 20.70 -23.70 -15.92
C SER A 795 19.73 -22.52 -15.84
N GLU A 796 19.15 -22.30 -14.67
CA GLU A 796 18.25 -21.18 -14.38
C GLU A 796 18.69 -20.54 -13.05
N GLN A 797 19.18 -19.30 -13.11
CA GLN A 797 19.63 -18.54 -11.92
C GLN A 797 18.56 -17.57 -11.41
N GLU A 798 17.69 -17.11 -12.31
CA GLU A 798 16.59 -16.20 -12.02
C GLU A 798 15.31 -16.70 -12.70
N HIS A 799 14.20 -16.51 -12.01
CA HIS A 799 12.86 -16.79 -12.50
C HIS A 799 11.98 -15.57 -12.22
N TRP A 800 10.85 -15.43 -12.92
CA TRP A 800 9.90 -14.34 -12.63
C TRP A 800 9.44 -14.38 -11.15
N GLY A 801 9.40 -15.58 -10.56
CA GLY A 801 9.04 -15.83 -9.15
C GLY A 801 10.17 -15.60 -8.14
N GLY A 802 11.34 -15.10 -8.56
CA GLY A 802 12.47 -14.75 -7.69
C GLY A 802 13.78 -15.45 -8.05
N LYS A 803 14.80 -15.24 -7.22
CA LYS A 803 16.10 -15.93 -7.35
C LYS A 803 15.99 -17.39 -6.94
N LEU A 804 16.85 -18.25 -7.51
CA LEU A 804 17.01 -19.62 -7.06
C LEU A 804 17.57 -19.62 -5.63
N GLU A 805 16.86 -20.25 -4.71
CA GLU A 805 17.26 -20.38 -3.30
C GLU A 805 17.92 -21.73 -3.04
N SER A 806 17.38 -22.81 -3.60
CA SER A 806 17.90 -24.17 -3.41
C SER A 806 17.48 -25.09 -4.55
N GLU A 807 18.23 -26.17 -4.74
CA GLU A 807 17.99 -27.20 -5.74
C GLU A 807 18.40 -28.58 -5.21
N THR A 808 17.61 -29.61 -5.52
CA THR A 808 17.94 -30.99 -5.16
C THR A 808 17.40 -31.97 -6.22
N ASN A 809 18.03 -33.15 -6.31
CA ASN A 809 17.63 -34.21 -7.23
C ASN A 809 17.01 -35.39 -6.45
N ILE A 810 15.86 -35.85 -6.91
CA ILE A 810 15.06 -36.89 -6.26
C ILE A 810 14.63 -37.89 -7.35
N GLY A 811 15.37 -38.99 -7.49
CA GLY A 811 15.18 -39.92 -8.62
C GLY A 811 15.34 -39.19 -9.97
N PRO A 812 14.38 -39.30 -10.90
CA PRO A 812 14.43 -38.60 -12.18
C PRO A 812 13.92 -37.14 -12.10
N PHE A 813 13.63 -36.62 -10.90
CA PHE A 813 13.11 -35.27 -10.72
C PHE A 813 14.18 -34.31 -10.22
N ASN A 814 14.20 -33.12 -10.78
CA ASN A 814 14.98 -31.99 -10.30
C ASN A 814 14.02 -30.98 -9.67
N LEU A 815 14.15 -30.76 -8.36
CA LEU A 815 13.31 -29.88 -7.57
C LEU A 815 14.07 -28.60 -7.26
N LYS A 816 13.48 -27.45 -7.58
CA LYS A 816 14.04 -26.12 -7.34
C LYS A 816 13.10 -25.27 -6.52
N LEU A 817 13.67 -24.47 -5.62
CA LEU A 817 12.95 -23.48 -4.83
C LEU A 817 13.37 -22.08 -5.25
N PHE A 818 12.39 -21.22 -5.51
CA PHE A 818 12.60 -19.82 -5.86
C PHE A 818 11.90 -18.89 -4.88
N GLY A 819 12.50 -17.72 -4.65
CA GLY A 819 11.84 -16.57 -4.03
C GLY A 819 11.30 -16.82 -2.61
N LEU A 820 12.01 -17.59 -1.79
CA LEU A 820 11.58 -17.87 -0.42
C LEU A 820 11.58 -16.58 0.42
N THR A 821 10.39 -16.20 0.88
CA THR A 821 10.18 -15.02 1.73
C THR A 821 9.52 -15.44 3.03
N VAL A 822 10.03 -14.91 4.15
CA VAL A 822 9.44 -15.09 5.49
C VAL A 822 9.04 -13.71 5.98
N ASN A 823 7.75 -13.50 6.21
CA ASN A 823 7.19 -12.23 6.63
C ASN A 823 6.47 -12.35 7.97
N PRO A 824 6.67 -11.41 8.92
CA PRO A 824 6.00 -11.44 10.23
C PRO A 824 4.47 -11.34 10.16
N TYR A 825 3.90 -10.78 9.10
CA TYR A 825 2.47 -10.49 9.01
C TYR A 825 1.70 -11.55 8.22
N TRP A 826 2.23 -11.97 7.07
CA TRP A 826 1.56 -12.88 6.12
C TRP A 826 2.22 -14.25 5.98
N GLY A 827 3.19 -14.58 6.83
CA GLY A 827 3.78 -15.92 6.87
C GLY A 827 4.90 -16.15 5.86
N THR A 828 5.08 -17.39 5.44
CA THR A 828 6.17 -17.81 4.56
C THR A 828 5.62 -18.23 3.20
N ARG A 829 6.24 -17.74 2.13
CA ARG A 829 5.84 -17.99 0.74
C ARG A 829 7.04 -18.34 -0.13
N GLY A 830 6.83 -19.14 -1.17
CA GLY A 830 7.85 -19.46 -2.17
C GLY A 830 7.27 -20.21 -3.37
N LEU A 831 8.10 -20.42 -4.39
CA LEU A 831 7.74 -21.14 -5.61
C LEU A 831 8.57 -22.42 -5.73
N ILE A 832 7.89 -23.55 -5.91
CA ILE A 832 8.53 -24.83 -6.23
C ILE A 832 8.42 -25.08 -7.73
N LYS A 833 9.54 -25.46 -8.35
CA LYS A 833 9.61 -25.90 -9.74
C LYS A 833 10.17 -27.31 -9.83
N ILE A 834 9.59 -28.14 -10.68
CA ILE A 834 10.05 -29.50 -10.96
C ILE A 834 10.38 -29.62 -12.44
N ASN A 835 11.53 -30.21 -12.74
CA ASN A 835 11.89 -30.64 -14.08
C ASN A 835 12.07 -32.17 -14.09
N SER A 836 11.63 -32.83 -15.15
CA SER A 836 11.69 -34.28 -15.28
C SER A 836 11.95 -34.70 -16.73
N PRO A 837 12.63 -35.84 -16.99
CA PRO A 837 12.58 -36.49 -18.29
C PRO A 837 11.13 -36.74 -18.72
N VAL A 838 10.91 -36.90 -20.01
CA VAL A 838 9.58 -37.22 -20.52
C VAL A 838 9.16 -38.61 -20.05
N ILE A 839 8.23 -38.64 -19.10
CA ILE A 839 7.62 -39.87 -18.57
C ILE A 839 6.16 -39.84 -19.02
N PRO A 840 5.72 -40.80 -19.87
CA PRO A 840 4.44 -40.68 -20.59
C PRO A 840 3.22 -40.45 -19.70
N SER A 841 3.14 -41.11 -18.55
CA SER A 841 1.98 -41.01 -17.64
C SER A 841 1.95 -39.74 -16.77
N LEU A 842 2.96 -38.87 -16.88
CA LEU A 842 3.07 -37.63 -16.08
C LEU A 842 2.71 -36.37 -16.86
N ASN A 843 2.79 -36.41 -18.19
CA ASN A 843 2.53 -35.25 -19.03
C ASN A 843 1.03 -34.88 -19.01
N ASP A 844 0.73 -33.62 -18.70
CA ASP A 844 -0.62 -33.03 -18.58
C ASP A 844 -1.53 -33.84 -17.64
N ASN A 845 -0.94 -34.43 -16.59
CA ASN A 845 -1.64 -35.19 -15.56
C ASN A 845 -1.64 -34.43 -14.22
N LEU A 846 -2.80 -33.91 -13.86
CA LEU A 846 -3.04 -33.04 -12.69
C LEU A 846 -2.77 -33.73 -11.35
N SER A 847 -2.94 -35.04 -11.28
CA SER A 847 -2.81 -35.80 -10.02
C SER A 847 -1.47 -36.52 -9.88
N ALA A 848 -0.65 -36.52 -10.94
CA ALA A 848 0.55 -37.33 -11.02
C ALA A 848 1.60 -36.97 -9.98
N MET A 849 1.68 -35.69 -9.63
CA MET A 849 2.70 -35.16 -8.74
C MET A 849 2.12 -34.24 -7.68
N THR A 850 2.48 -34.48 -6.42
CA THR A 850 2.14 -33.60 -5.30
C THR A 850 3.36 -33.41 -4.42
N PHE A 851 3.69 -32.18 -4.05
CA PHE A 851 4.67 -31.94 -3.00
C PHE A 851 3.98 -31.75 -1.65
N SER A 852 4.67 -32.12 -0.58
CA SER A 852 4.39 -31.66 0.78
C SER A 852 5.66 -31.10 1.39
N LEU A 853 5.54 -29.97 2.08
CA LEU A 853 6.57 -29.43 2.96
C LEU A 853 6.11 -29.70 4.38
N ASP A 854 6.94 -30.46 5.09
CA ASP A 854 6.56 -31.07 6.37
C ASP A 854 7.30 -30.40 7.53
N GLU A 855 8.54 -29.95 7.33
CA GLU A 855 9.36 -29.38 8.39
C GLU A 855 10.29 -28.25 7.89
N PHE A 856 10.48 -27.24 8.74
CA PHE A 856 11.56 -26.26 8.64
C PHE A 856 12.66 -26.57 9.64
N LEU A 857 13.92 -26.53 9.19
CA LEU A 857 15.09 -26.52 10.06
C LEU A 857 15.51 -25.07 10.29
N LEU A 858 15.44 -24.63 11.53
CA LEU A 858 15.73 -23.25 11.92
C LEU A 858 17.22 -23.03 12.21
N PRO A 859 17.72 -21.78 12.19
CA PRO A 859 19.14 -21.50 12.43
C PRO A 859 19.68 -21.93 13.80
N ASN A 860 18.79 -22.08 14.79
CA ASN A 860 19.11 -22.57 16.13
C ASN A 860 19.20 -24.12 16.21
N GLY A 861 18.98 -24.83 15.10
CA GLY A 861 18.96 -26.30 15.02
C GLY A 861 17.62 -26.94 15.39
N GLU A 862 16.59 -26.15 15.70
CA GLU A 862 15.24 -26.62 15.98
C GLU A 862 14.51 -26.99 14.69
N THR A 863 13.69 -28.04 14.74
CA THR A 863 12.80 -28.44 13.64
C THR A 863 11.37 -28.06 13.96
N LEU A 864 10.75 -27.26 13.09
CA LEU A 864 9.37 -26.83 13.23
C LEU A 864 8.49 -27.55 12.20
N PRO A 865 7.40 -28.22 12.63
CA PRO A 865 6.46 -28.80 11.69
C PRO A 865 5.70 -27.70 10.93
N ILE A 866 5.53 -27.90 9.64
CA ILE A 866 4.72 -27.05 8.77
C ILE A 866 3.77 -27.91 7.94
N THR A 867 2.80 -27.28 7.29
CA THR A 867 1.90 -27.98 6.38
C THR A 867 1.66 -27.10 5.17
N ALA A 868 2.43 -27.35 4.12
CA ALA A 868 2.16 -26.81 2.79
C ALA A 868 2.15 -27.97 1.80
N LYS A 869 1.06 -28.11 1.04
CA LYS A 869 0.91 -29.18 0.03
C LYS A 869 0.34 -28.61 -1.25
N GLY A 870 0.72 -29.16 -2.39
CA GLY A 870 0.17 -28.74 -3.67
C GLY A 870 0.42 -29.74 -4.79
N ALA A 871 -0.57 -29.90 -5.67
CA ALA A 871 -0.40 -30.64 -6.91
C ALA A 871 0.40 -29.81 -7.92
N ILE A 872 1.29 -30.48 -8.67
CA ILE A 872 2.10 -29.88 -9.72
C ILE A 872 1.77 -30.62 -11.02
N GLU A 873 1.13 -29.92 -11.95
CA GLU A 873 0.96 -30.40 -13.32
C GLU A 873 2.30 -30.26 -14.07
N LEU A 874 2.73 -31.34 -14.73
CA LEU A 874 3.94 -31.36 -15.55
C LEU A 874 3.54 -31.35 -17.02
N SER A 875 4.06 -30.41 -17.80
CA SER A 875 3.79 -30.30 -19.24
C SER A 875 5.08 -30.26 -20.03
N HIS A 876 5.03 -30.66 -21.31
CA HIS A 876 6.15 -30.55 -22.24
C HIS A 876 6.65 -29.10 -22.39
N GLU A 877 7.97 -28.92 -22.39
CA GLU A 877 8.59 -27.64 -22.73
C GLU A 877 8.87 -27.54 -24.24
N GLY A 878 8.23 -26.59 -24.91
CA GLY A 878 8.44 -26.35 -26.34
C GLY A 878 7.87 -27.48 -27.23
N GLY A 879 8.27 -27.48 -28.50
CA GLY A 879 7.71 -28.38 -29.52
C GLY A 879 6.55 -27.76 -30.30
N SER A 880 6.09 -28.48 -31.32
CA SER A 880 4.98 -28.03 -32.18
C SER A 880 4.17 -29.22 -32.67
N ILE A 881 2.87 -29.02 -32.86
CA ILE A 881 2.01 -30.02 -33.49
C ILE A 881 2.18 -29.88 -35.01
N MET A 882 2.71 -30.92 -35.66
CA MET A 882 2.82 -31.00 -37.12
C MET A 882 2.02 -32.21 -37.61
N ASP A 883 1.10 -32.00 -38.53
CA ASP A 883 0.25 -33.05 -39.12
C ASP A 883 -0.52 -33.88 -38.05
N GLY A 884 -0.93 -33.22 -36.98
CA GLY A 884 -1.65 -33.85 -35.88
C GLY A 884 -0.80 -34.67 -34.90
N VAL A 885 0.53 -34.59 -35.02
CA VAL A 885 1.48 -35.27 -34.13
C VAL A 885 2.33 -34.22 -33.42
N PHE A 886 2.40 -34.30 -32.09
CA PHE A 886 3.32 -33.47 -31.31
C PHE A 886 4.76 -33.85 -31.64
N LYS A 887 5.53 -32.88 -32.16
CA LYS A 887 6.96 -33.00 -32.38
C LYS A 887 7.66 -32.20 -31.28
N PRO A 888 8.33 -32.86 -30.32
CA PRO A 888 9.07 -32.17 -29.28
C PRO A 888 10.21 -31.36 -29.89
N ASP A 889 10.55 -30.25 -29.25
CA ASP A 889 11.79 -29.55 -29.54
C ASP A 889 12.97 -30.45 -29.10
N PRO A 890 13.88 -30.84 -30.01
CA PRO A 890 15.00 -31.72 -29.67
C PRO A 890 15.89 -31.16 -28.56
N GLU A 891 15.96 -29.83 -28.41
CA GLU A 891 16.77 -29.17 -27.39
C GLU A 891 16.03 -29.02 -26.05
N LYS A 892 14.71 -29.27 -26.01
CA LYS A 892 13.85 -29.12 -24.82
C LYS A 892 12.99 -30.36 -24.56
N ASN A 893 13.54 -31.55 -24.79
CA ASN A 893 12.81 -32.81 -24.60
C ASN A 893 12.71 -33.22 -23.12
N TYR A 894 11.98 -32.45 -22.33
CA TYR A 894 11.67 -32.68 -20.92
C TYR A 894 10.28 -32.13 -20.58
N ILE A 895 9.75 -32.51 -19.42
CA ILE A 895 8.52 -31.95 -18.86
C ILE A 895 8.85 -31.12 -17.63
N LYS A 896 8.10 -30.04 -17.41
CA LYS A 896 8.28 -29.15 -16.26
C LYS A 896 6.95 -28.74 -15.66
N GLY A 897 6.97 -28.36 -14.40
CA GLY A 897 5.82 -27.79 -13.70
C GLY A 897 6.25 -26.93 -12.53
N GLN A 898 5.35 -26.09 -12.05
CA GLN A 898 5.62 -25.20 -10.93
C GLN A 898 4.38 -24.99 -10.08
N LYS A 899 4.58 -24.67 -8.80
CA LYS A 899 3.49 -24.34 -7.88
C LYS A 899 3.99 -23.44 -6.76
N ASP A 900 3.25 -22.37 -6.50
CA ASP A 900 3.45 -21.53 -5.34
C ASP A 900 2.93 -22.21 -4.07
N PHE A 901 3.58 -21.94 -2.94
CA PHE A 901 3.13 -22.37 -1.64
C PHE A 901 3.13 -21.22 -0.64
N GLU A 902 2.26 -21.35 0.35
CA GLU A 902 2.16 -20.45 1.50
C GLU A 902 1.98 -21.29 2.77
N CYS A 903 2.59 -20.88 3.86
CA CYS A 903 2.34 -21.42 5.20
C CYS A 903 2.38 -20.32 6.27
N ASP A 904 1.65 -20.52 7.36
CA ASP A 904 1.57 -19.57 8.47
C ASP A 904 2.78 -19.66 9.41
N TYR A 905 3.98 -19.49 8.85
CA TYR A 905 5.23 -19.40 9.60
C TYR A 905 5.82 -18.00 9.50
N LYS A 906 6.03 -17.37 10.66
CA LYS A 906 6.39 -15.94 10.81
C LYS A 906 7.73 -15.72 11.53
N GLY A 907 8.50 -16.79 11.75
CA GLY A 907 9.75 -16.75 12.50
C GLY A 907 10.97 -16.36 11.66
N ASP A 908 12.15 -16.86 12.06
CA ASP A 908 13.39 -16.65 11.32
C ASP A 908 13.42 -17.44 10.00
N ARG A 909 14.15 -16.95 9.00
CA ARG A 909 14.35 -17.67 7.73
C ARG A 909 14.97 -19.05 8.01
N PRO A 910 14.37 -20.15 7.49
CA PRO A 910 14.90 -21.49 7.72
C PRO A 910 16.25 -21.70 7.02
N GLN A 911 17.07 -22.60 7.57
CA GLN A 911 18.30 -23.10 6.94
C GLN A 911 18.04 -24.25 5.98
N ALA A 912 17.00 -25.05 6.23
CA ALA A 912 16.58 -26.09 5.31
C ALA A 912 15.09 -26.33 5.37
N ILE A 913 14.54 -26.87 4.29
CA ILE A 913 13.14 -27.31 4.18
C ILE A 913 13.13 -28.80 3.88
N LYS A 914 12.40 -29.58 4.68
CA LYS A 914 12.17 -31.00 4.43
C LYS A 914 10.75 -31.25 3.98
N GLY A 915 10.60 -32.21 3.09
CA GLY A 915 9.30 -32.55 2.53
C GLY A 915 9.32 -33.87 1.78
N LYS A 916 8.22 -34.12 1.07
CA LYS A 916 8.05 -35.31 0.24
C LYS A 916 7.46 -34.95 -1.10
N LEU A 917 7.92 -35.67 -2.11
CA LEU A 917 7.33 -35.69 -3.43
C LEU A 917 6.53 -36.98 -3.59
N THR A 918 5.22 -36.88 -3.80
CA THR A 918 4.32 -38.02 -4.00
C THR A 918 4.04 -38.18 -5.49
N LEU A 919 4.57 -39.26 -6.05
CA LEU A 919 4.31 -39.72 -7.41
C LEU A 919 3.09 -40.64 -7.43
N ARG A 920 2.14 -40.36 -8.32
CA ARG A 920 0.96 -41.20 -8.58
C ARG A 920 0.94 -41.62 -10.04
N LEU A 921 0.93 -42.92 -10.27
CA LEU A 921 0.95 -43.50 -11.60
C LEU A 921 -0.41 -44.15 -11.90
N PRO A 922 -1.15 -43.69 -12.92
CA PRO A 922 -2.40 -44.32 -13.31
C PRO A 922 -2.13 -45.68 -13.95
N VAL A 923 -2.70 -46.74 -13.36
CA VAL A 923 -2.60 -48.11 -13.91
C VAL A 923 -3.76 -48.41 -14.85
N THR A 924 -4.94 -47.89 -14.51
CA THR A 924 -6.15 -48.01 -15.34
C THR A 924 -6.91 -46.69 -15.36
N LEU A 925 -7.42 -46.32 -16.53
CA LEU A 925 -8.19 -45.10 -16.75
C LEU A 925 -9.67 -45.43 -16.98
N SER A 926 -10.53 -44.53 -16.53
CA SER A 926 -11.92 -44.39 -16.94
C SER A 926 -12.17 -42.92 -17.29
N GLN A 927 -13.39 -42.57 -17.64
CA GLN A 927 -13.76 -41.18 -17.91
C GLN A 927 -15.14 -40.87 -17.34
N VAL A 928 -15.35 -39.60 -17.00
CA VAL A 928 -16.67 -39.03 -16.72
C VAL A 928 -16.98 -38.04 -17.82
N THR A 929 -18.15 -38.15 -18.46
CA THR A 929 -18.52 -37.28 -19.58
C THR A 929 -19.65 -36.36 -19.19
N LEU A 930 -19.40 -35.05 -19.24
CA LEU A 930 -20.41 -34.02 -19.10
C LEU A 930 -20.80 -33.54 -20.51
N ALA A 931 -21.91 -34.08 -21.03
CA ALA A 931 -22.35 -33.87 -22.41
C ALA A 931 -23.15 -32.56 -22.63
N SER A 932 -23.48 -31.83 -21.56
CA SER A 932 -24.13 -30.53 -21.62
C SER A 932 -23.48 -29.58 -20.62
N LEU A 933 -23.28 -28.33 -21.04
CA LEU A 933 -22.49 -27.32 -20.32
C LEU A 933 -23.34 -26.10 -19.96
N SER A 934 -24.63 -26.33 -19.69
CA SER A 934 -25.55 -25.28 -19.23
C SER A 934 -25.37 -25.06 -17.73
N LEU A 935 -25.70 -23.85 -17.27
CA LEU A 935 -25.60 -23.51 -15.86
C LEU A 935 -26.52 -24.41 -15.02
N GLY A 936 -25.95 -25.11 -14.05
CA GLY A 936 -26.67 -26.07 -13.19
C GLY A 936 -26.72 -27.50 -13.74
N ASP A 937 -26.19 -27.76 -14.95
CA ASP A 937 -26.08 -29.14 -15.44
C ASP A 937 -25.18 -29.95 -14.50
N GLN A 938 -25.62 -31.17 -14.21
CA GLN A 938 -24.96 -32.06 -13.27
C GLN A 938 -24.88 -33.48 -13.82
N ILE A 939 -23.74 -34.14 -13.61
CA ILE A 939 -23.54 -35.58 -13.84
C ILE A 939 -23.11 -36.25 -12.54
N THR A 940 -23.50 -37.50 -12.34
CA THR A 940 -22.97 -38.37 -11.28
C THR A 940 -22.58 -39.71 -11.87
N GLU A 941 -21.28 -39.96 -12.00
CA GLU A 941 -20.72 -41.12 -12.67
C GLU A 941 -19.37 -41.48 -12.04
N ASN A 942 -19.04 -42.78 -11.95
CA ASN A 942 -17.75 -43.26 -11.44
C ASN A 942 -17.32 -42.70 -10.07
N GLY A 943 -18.29 -42.40 -9.19
CA GLY A 943 -18.05 -41.85 -7.85
C GLY A 943 -17.81 -40.33 -7.81
N TYR A 944 -17.93 -39.65 -8.96
CA TYR A 944 -17.85 -38.19 -9.06
C TYR A 944 -19.22 -37.58 -9.25
N ARG A 945 -19.43 -36.41 -8.65
CA ARG A 945 -20.52 -35.49 -9.00
C ARG A 945 -19.89 -34.22 -9.54
N ILE A 946 -20.21 -33.86 -10.78
CA ILE A 946 -19.71 -32.63 -11.42
C ILE A 946 -20.92 -31.75 -11.72
N THR A 947 -20.86 -30.49 -11.31
CA THR A 947 -21.92 -29.49 -11.54
C THR A 947 -21.32 -28.26 -12.20
N VAL A 948 -21.94 -27.75 -13.27
CA VAL A 948 -21.59 -26.46 -13.87
C VAL A 948 -22.11 -25.35 -12.98
N THR A 949 -21.20 -24.63 -12.33
CA THR A 949 -21.56 -23.56 -11.38
C THR A 949 -21.42 -22.16 -11.95
N GLY A 950 -20.76 -22.01 -13.10
CA GLY A 950 -20.57 -20.73 -13.75
C GLY A 950 -20.20 -20.87 -15.21
N ILE A 951 -20.66 -19.93 -16.03
CA ILE A 951 -20.32 -19.81 -17.45
C ILE A 951 -19.85 -18.37 -17.65
N GLY A 952 -18.59 -18.22 -18.06
CA GLY A 952 -18.00 -16.94 -18.40
C GLY A 952 -17.65 -16.84 -19.87
N ARG A 953 -17.10 -15.69 -20.27
CA ARG A 953 -16.62 -15.48 -21.63
C ARG A 953 -15.32 -16.25 -21.86
N GLY A 954 -15.39 -17.40 -22.53
CA GLY A 954 -14.24 -18.30 -22.69
C GLY A 954 -13.83 -18.97 -21.37
N SER A 955 -14.77 -19.13 -20.44
CA SER A 955 -14.52 -19.85 -19.18
C SER A 955 -15.74 -20.61 -18.67
N ILE A 956 -15.50 -21.64 -17.86
CA ILE A 956 -16.53 -22.42 -17.18
C ILE A 956 -16.04 -22.78 -15.77
N ASP A 957 -16.94 -22.67 -14.80
CA ASP A 957 -16.68 -23.09 -13.42
C ASP A 957 -17.38 -24.42 -13.14
N LEU A 958 -16.67 -25.32 -12.49
CA LEU A 958 -17.18 -26.62 -12.08
C LEU A 958 -17.04 -26.81 -10.57
N ALA A 959 -18.09 -27.31 -9.93
CA ALA A 959 -18.03 -27.91 -8.60
C ALA A 959 -17.99 -29.43 -8.72
N ILE A 960 -16.96 -30.05 -8.15
CA ILE A 960 -16.65 -31.47 -8.30
C ILE A 960 -16.56 -32.11 -6.91
N THR A 961 -17.44 -33.06 -6.63
CA THR A 961 -17.34 -33.93 -5.45
C THR A 961 -16.79 -35.29 -5.88
N GLY A 962 -15.71 -35.75 -5.25
CA GLY A 962 -15.05 -37.02 -5.56
C GLY A 962 -13.62 -37.05 -5.01
N ASP A 963 -12.84 -38.06 -5.36
CA ASP A 963 -11.42 -38.15 -4.97
C ASP A 963 -10.55 -37.30 -5.93
N PRO A 964 -10.03 -36.13 -5.52
CA PRO A 964 -9.25 -35.27 -6.40
C PRO A 964 -7.92 -35.90 -6.83
N ALA A 965 -7.39 -36.85 -6.06
CA ALA A 965 -6.12 -37.53 -6.36
C ALA A 965 -6.19 -38.50 -7.55
N ARG A 966 -7.37 -38.67 -8.14
CA ARG A 966 -7.62 -39.52 -9.31
C ARG A 966 -8.02 -38.74 -10.56
N ILE A 967 -8.20 -37.42 -10.47
CA ILE A 967 -8.53 -36.59 -11.63
C ILE A 967 -7.25 -36.40 -12.46
N ILE A 968 -7.29 -36.81 -13.72
CA ILE A 968 -6.11 -36.77 -14.60
C ILE A 968 -6.06 -35.47 -15.39
N ALA A 969 -7.14 -35.09 -16.06
CA ALA A 969 -7.21 -33.91 -16.92
C ALA A 969 -8.67 -33.45 -17.13
N PHE A 970 -8.84 -32.28 -17.76
CA PHE A 970 -10.12 -31.80 -18.30
C PHE A 970 -9.97 -31.57 -19.80
N HIS A 971 -10.63 -32.39 -20.62
CA HIS A 971 -10.62 -32.27 -22.07
C HIS A 971 -11.95 -31.70 -22.55
N MET A 972 -11.90 -30.52 -23.19
CA MET A 972 -13.09 -29.89 -23.77
C MET A 972 -13.19 -30.18 -25.26
N PHE A 973 -14.39 -30.42 -25.75
CA PHE A 973 -14.65 -30.67 -27.17
C PHE A 973 -15.75 -29.76 -27.70
N ASP A 974 -15.67 -29.42 -28.99
CA ASP A 974 -16.73 -28.73 -29.72
C ASP A 974 -17.85 -29.69 -30.16
N GLU A 975 -18.86 -29.18 -30.87
CA GLU A 975 -20.00 -29.97 -31.38
C GLU A 975 -19.61 -31.02 -32.45
N ASN A 976 -18.43 -30.89 -33.05
CA ASN A 976 -17.89 -31.81 -34.06
C ASN A 976 -16.87 -32.80 -33.47
N ASN A 977 -16.75 -32.89 -32.14
CA ASN A 977 -15.71 -33.63 -31.43
C ASN A 977 -14.28 -33.15 -31.72
N GLY A 978 -14.11 -31.92 -32.22
CA GLY A 978 -12.81 -31.25 -32.28
C GLY A 978 -12.39 -30.83 -30.88
N GLY A 979 -11.14 -31.10 -30.49
CA GLY A 979 -10.62 -30.67 -29.19
C GLY A 979 -10.51 -29.16 -29.10
N ILE A 980 -10.76 -28.62 -27.91
CA ILE A 980 -10.62 -27.21 -27.58
C ILE A 980 -9.49 -27.06 -26.57
N GLN A 981 -8.57 -26.15 -26.85
CA GLN A 981 -7.50 -25.83 -25.91
C GLN A 981 -8.11 -25.30 -24.61
N THR A 982 -7.78 -25.97 -23.52
CA THR A 982 -8.30 -25.70 -22.18
C THR A 982 -7.14 -25.49 -21.24
N ASN A 983 -7.17 -24.41 -20.47
CA ASN A 983 -6.20 -24.16 -19.40
C ASN A 983 -6.95 -24.13 -18.07
N ILE A 984 -6.40 -24.80 -17.07
CA ILE A 984 -6.91 -24.74 -15.70
C ILE A 984 -6.30 -23.50 -15.06
N TYR A 985 -7.09 -22.46 -14.93
CA TYR A 985 -6.63 -21.24 -14.29
C TYR A 985 -6.56 -21.42 -12.78
N GLU A 986 -7.56 -22.12 -12.21
CA GLU A 986 -7.62 -22.33 -10.77
C GLU A 986 -8.25 -23.69 -10.42
N LEU A 987 -7.68 -24.35 -9.42
CA LEU A 987 -8.20 -25.57 -8.83
C LEU A 987 -8.10 -25.46 -7.30
N LYS A 988 -9.23 -25.28 -6.63
CA LYS A 988 -9.33 -25.03 -5.18
C LYS A 988 -10.05 -26.16 -4.47
N GLU A 989 -9.46 -26.69 -3.41
CA GLU A 989 -10.11 -27.64 -2.52
C GLU A 989 -10.95 -26.86 -1.49
N SER A 990 -12.20 -27.25 -1.31
CA SER A 990 -13.15 -26.66 -0.34
C SER A 990 -13.80 -27.76 0.50
N GLU A 991 -14.49 -27.39 1.60
CA GLU A 991 -15.23 -28.35 2.44
C GLU A 991 -16.27 -29.16 1.64
N ASN A 992 -16.77 -28.61 0.53
CA ASN A 992 -17.81 -29.21 -0.31
C ASN A 992 -17.26 -29.95 -1.55
N GLY A 993 -15.93 -30.09 -1.66
CA GLY A 993 -15.25 -30.71 -2.79
C GLY A 993 -14.34 -29.73 -3.53
N LEU A 994 -13.99 -30.06 -4.76
CA LEU A 994 -13.06 -29.34 -5.61
C LEU A 994 -13.81 -28.32 -6.48
N GLN A 995 -13.31 -27.09 -6.55
CA GLN A 995 -13.77 -26.06 -7.50
C GLN A 995 -12.71 -25.89 -8.60
N ALA A 996 -13.13 -25.99 -9.86
CA ALA A 996 -12.26 -25.81 -11.02
C ALA A 996 -12.74 -24.62 -11.85
N HIS A 997 -11.83 -23.69 -12.15
CA HIS A 997 -12.03 -22.62 -13.13
C HIS A 997 -11.24 -22.95 -14.39
N LEU A 998 -11.96 -23.29 -15.46
CA LEU A 998 -11.39 -23.66 -16.75
C LEU A 998 -11.54 -22.49 -17.72
N THR A 999 -10.48 -22.17 -18.45
CA THR A 999 -10.46 -21.15 -19.51
C THR A 999 -10.19 -21.80 -20.85
N PHE A 1000 -10.80 -21.30 -21.92
CA PHE A 1000 -10.72 -21.91 -23.24
C PHE A 1000 -10.98 -20.90 -24.37
N SER A 1001 -10.54 -21.24 -25.59
CA SER A 1001 -10.90 -20.51 -26.81
C SER A 1001 -11.76 -21.39 -27.71
N GLY A 1002 -13.05 -21.08 -27.83
CA GLY A 1002 -13.99 -21.92 -28.58
C GLY A 1002 -15.38 -21.96 -27.97
N LYS A 1003 -16.29 -22.69 -28.62
CA LYS A 1003 -17.62 -22.99 -28.11
C LYS A 1003 -17.67 -24.47 -27.69
N PRO A 1004 -17.48 -24.79 -26.41
CA PRO A 1004 -17.49 -26.17 -25.96
C PRO A 1004 -18.91 -26.74 -25.97
N SER A 1005 -19.02 -28.02 -26.30
CA SER A 1005 -20.25 -28.81 -26.26
C SER A 1005 -20.23 -29.83 -25.12
N GLN A 1006 -19.04 -30.35 -24.78
CA GLN A 1006 -18.86 -31.37 -23.76
C GLN A 1006 -17.50 -31.26 -23.07
N ILE A 1007 -17.43 -31.79 -21.85
CA ILE A 1007 -16.19 -32.00 -21.09
C ILE A 1007 -16.05 -33.49 -20.83
N ILE A 1008 -14.89 -34.05 -21.17
CA ILE A 1008 -14.46 -35.38 -20.76
C ILE A 1008 -13.42 -35.19 -19.66
N MET A 1009 -13.66 -35.80 -18.51
CA MET A 1009 -12.74 -35.82 -17.37
C MET A 1009 -12.19 -37.24 -17.21
N PRO A 1010 -10.98 -37.53 -17.72
CA PRO A 1010 -10.33 -38.80 -17.48
C PRO A 1010 -9.97 -38.95 -16.00
N ILE A 1011 -10.20 -40.14 -15.46
CA ILE A 1011 -9.95 -40.48 -14.06
C ILE A 1011 -9.16 -41.78 -13.94
N ALA A 1012 -8.30 -41.87 -12.95
CA ALA A 1012 -7.64 -43.13 -12.60
C ALA A 1012 -8.54 -43.97 -11.68
N THR A 1013 -8.85 -45.19 -12.13
CA THR A 1013 -9.60 -46.17 -11.33
C THR A 1013 -8.67 -46.97 -10.42
N GLN A 1014 -7.43 -47.16 -10.85
CA GLN A 1014 -6.34 -47.76 -10.08
C GLN A 1014 -5.09 -46.88 -10.18
N ILE A 1015 -4.46 -46.60 -9.03
CA ILE A 1015 -3.24 -45.81 -8.90
C ILE A 1015 -2.21 -46.61 -8.11
N GLU A 1016 -0.96 -46.60 -8.56
CA GLU A 1016 0.18 -46.97 -7.74
C GLU A 1016 0.93 -45.70 -7.31
N MET A 1017 1.35 -45.65 -6.04
CA MET A 1017 1.94 -44.44 -5.45
C MET A 1017 3.35 -44.68 -4.94
N ARG A 1018 4.16 -43.62 -4.96
CA ARG A 1018 5.49 -43.58 -4.32
C ARG A 1018 5.74 -42.24 -3.67
N GLU A 1019 6.12 -42.28 -2.40
CA GLU A 1019 6.66 -41.13 -1.69
C GLU A 1019 8.18 -41.08 -1.84
N MET A 1020 8.72 -39.90 -2.14
CA MET A 1020 10.15 -39.65 -2.27
C MET A 1020 10.53 -38.47 -1.38
N PRO A 1021 11.18 -38.70 -0.23
CA PRO A 1021 11.55 -37.62 0.68
C PRO A 1021 12.66 -36.74 0.09
N PHE A 1022 12.67 -35.46 0.47
CA PHE A 1022 13.69 -34.52 0.04
C PHE A 1022 14.06 -33.51 1.13
N GLN A 1023 15.21 -32.87 0.93
CA GLN A 1023 15.70 -31.75 1.74
C GLN A 1023 16.31 -30.70 0.80
N LEU A 1024 15.94 -29.44 1.03
CA LEU A 1024 16.43 -28.25 0.33
C LEU A 1024 17.24 -27.41 1.32
N GLU A 1025 18.52 -27.17 1.03
CA GLU A 1025 19.44 -26.34 1.83
C GLU A 1025 19.40 -24.88 1.35
N LEU A 1026 19.24 -23.90 2.25
CA LEU A 1026 18.93 -22.49 1.94
C LEU A 1026 20.04 -21.48 2.19
#